data_AF-A0A0L0N2E5-F1
#
_entry.id   AF-A0A0L0N2E5-F1
#
_cell.length_a   1.000
_cell.length_b   1.000
_cell.length_c   1.000
_cell.angle_alpha   90.00
_cell.angle_beta   90.00
_cell.angle_gamma   90.00
#
_symmetry.space_group_name_H-M   'P 1'
#
loop_
_entity.id
_entity.type
_entity.pdbx_description
1 polymer ?
#
loop_
_entity_poly.entity_id
_entity_poly.type
_entity_poly.pdbx_seq_one_letter_code
_entity_poly.pdbx_strand_id
1 'polypeptide(L)'
;MASEAVDAPAPSPEQPPSPKQPPSPKQPPPEKPSERRRRSYIVLSFWLIVLGLGLPIWWRTTTIYRANLPLDRMLQWAEGKACRPVFPLQISVRADALPDQEAQHLVRLTQHALDDLNDFPGHHLRLQLAPKDGAANTSTRGGGTQEEPALTIRLRPGEASAASLNPRSAELDMTYAPNSIPSLNSASSALASLMADELRSAFAEEQAIISYLLSTSPMSSGVRRQALTPEATEALAKRTTKSLRYAPTYHLTFSLFTDGAVPSTWDIEAAVNAYMRPMLEALRPIHTFTIDTQVQLYATPGVQSQVLSKEHLASFINAAEWPLSPSIGGAPTVNFVIFVGNQTIGLDSEADTSQSWMIPQWGTVYLLCLPPTATHVSAETLRQPVLTFGGHLLSLLGTPQSGSLPLRLSTLARIRSTDLLLRASSSLGSLARLSLALPSISIPRSVADGVSTTVHHLERACASLGGPEGLRHARIAEEEAERAFFEKSMVGQLYFPDEHKIAVYLPLLGPVGVPLVLGLINEPPTSRPGLSLNSTHQNQQHQQHQHHHHLLLLLLLLLLLTTQDAANEMLPDPALTLTIPSLHDGTVLDCRVYHPASLAANPRAPPWRRHAAVVAHPYAPMGGCYDDPVVEDVAAQLLRRGYVVGTFNFRGAGHSAGRTSWTATPERDDYASFVGFMVYYVHHLDPFREATTRRQPSLDDATRTLEAEPARPRPECQRPPVLLMSGYSYGAMITTQLAPLPTLLEPFAAPAADSSAARIRLRAEHLAEQQNLILGSARAAATRPLSPTSPSRRSLGVRIGGDEGGSPRRSHDGFGRRSFSLDAEDRLRKGVDELLAKRRARHGHQARRSVSISGVGHKSARPGNEPANVPEVSQATTAAAKEAPSKLPTLDNLVVPRPAYILISPLQGLVTHLATMSLLPSRNHHDSSEQPHDAAEAKLARNPTLAVYGDSDVFVPVGKLRAWVARLTAGQGGEDSGSRFRGHEVATAGHFWAEEGVLGEMKGVVGGFAGRVLDG
;
A
#
# COMPACT_ATOMS: atom_id res chain seq x y z
N MET A 1 105.97 39.31 53.35
CA MET A 1 106.05 39.14 54.82
C MET A 1 104.73 38.54 55.26
N ALA A 2 104.81 37.37 55.94
CA ALA A 2 103.92 36.73 56.93
C ALA A 2 102.40 37.10 56.96
N SER A 3 101.44 36.23 57.24
CA SER A 3 101.40 34.81 57.68
C SER A 3 99.94 34.34 57.51
N GLU A 4 99.77 33.02 57.30
CA GLU A 4 98.84 32.08 57.95
C GLU A 4 97.39 32.51 58.28
N ALA A 5 96.35 31.85 57.76
CA ALA A 5 95.87 30.46 57.98
C ALA A 5 94.70 30.45 58.99
N VAL A 6 93.47 30.19 58.52
CA VAL A 6 92.70 28.93 58.63
C VAL A 6 91.67 29.00 59.77
N ASP A 7 90.37 28.97 59.44
CA ASP A 7 89.48 27.87 59.86
C ASP A 7 88.11 27.91 59.15
N ALA A 8 87.62 26.71 58.81
CA ALA A 8 86.29 26.33 58.32
C ALA A 8 85.79 25.17 59.21
N PRO A 9 84.52 24.65 59.21
CA PRO A 9 83.46 24.77 58.18
C PRO A 9 81.97 24.86 58.65
N ALA A 10 81.09 25.23 57.68
CA ALA A 10 79.71 24.78 57.31
C ALA A 10 78.69 24.19 58.35
N PRO A 11 77.34 24.36 58.20
CA PRO A 11 76.61 24.25 56.92
C PRO A 11 75.45 25.24 56.61
N SER A 12 75.04 25.16 55.33
CA SER A 12 74.14 25.96 54.49
C SER A 12 72.69 26.18 55.00
N PRO A 13 71.91 27.10 54.37
CA PRO A 13 71.23 26.74 53.12
C PRO A 13 71.39 27.76 51.98
N GLU A 14 71.39 27.20 50.77
CA GLU A 14 71.65 27.79 49.47
C GLU A 14 70.68 28.92 49.07
N GLN A 15 71.22 30.03 48.58
CA GLN A 15 70.51 30.99 47.74
C GLN A 15 70.69 30.64 46.25
N PRO A 16 69.64 30.77 45.43
CA PRO A 16 69.59 30.26 44.06
C PRO A 16 70.37 31.13 43.05
N PRO A 17 70.98 30.52 42.01
CA PRO A 17 71.71 31.24 40.98
C PRO A 17 70.79 31.87 39.92
N SER A 18 71.22 33.03 39.42
CA SER A 18 70.70 33.78 38.27
C SER A 18 70.61 32.93 36.99
N PRO A 19 69.52 32.99 36.20
CA PRO A 19 69.34 32.16 35.02
C PRO A 19 70.15 32.65 33.81
N LYS A 20 70.85 31.72 33.14
CA LYS A 20 71.47 31.89 31.82
C LYS A 20 70.38 31.92 30.74
N GLN A 21 70.50 32.83 29.77
CA GLN A 21 69.62 32.93 28.59
C GLN A 21 69.75 31.69 27.68
N PRO A 22 68.64 31.16 27.11
CA PRO A 22 68.68 30.10 26.10
C PRO A 22 69.01 30.65 24.69
N PRO A 23 69.66 29.86 23.81
CA PRO A 23 69.95 30.26 22.42
C PRO A 23 68.67 30.25 21.54
N SER A 24 68.55 31.26 20.67
CA SER A 24 67.47 31.43 19.69
C SER A 24 67.47 30.35 18.59
N PRO A 25 66.30 29.84 18.14
CA PRO A 25 66.21 28.86 17.07
C PRO A 25 66.57 29.45 15.69
N LYS A 26 67.43 28.75 14.93
CA LYS A 26 67.81 29.10 13.55
C LYS A 26 66.62 28.86 12.59
N GLN A 27 66.25 29.88 11.82
CA GLN A 27 65.27 29.77 10.72
C GLN A 27 65.90 29.05 9.49
N PRO A 28 65.14 28.25 8.72
CA PRO A 28 65.63 27.62 7.50
C PRO A 28 65.88 28.65 6.37
N PRO A 29 66.80 28.34 5.41
CA PRO A 29 67.21 29.28 4.37
C PRO A 29 66.09 29.59 3.34
N PRO A 30 66.07 30.79 2.73
CA PRO A 30 65.06 31.20 1.76
C PRO A 30 65.16 30.43 0.43
N GLU A 31 64.03 29.94 -0.07
CA GLU A 31 63.90 29.21 -1.34
C GLU A 31 64.36 30.03 -2.57
N LYS A 32 64.98 29.36 -3.55
CA LYS A 32 65.46 30.01 -4.78
C LYS A 32 64.30 30.32 -5.75
N PRO A 33 64.34 31.45 -6.49
CA PRO A 33 63.24 31.86 -7.39
C PRO A 33 63.01 30.89 -8.58
N SER A 34 64.02 30.11 -8.97
CA SER A 34 63.91 29.06 -10.00
C SER A 34 63.05 27.88 -9.53
N GLU A 35 63.07 27.56 -8.25
CA GLU A 35 62.30 26.45 -7.67
C GLU A 35 60.81 26.82 -7.57
N ARG A 36 60.50 28.11 -7.31
CA ARG A 36 59.12 28.63 -7.35
C ARG A 36 58.51 28.54 -8.74
N ARG A 37 59.22 28.95 -9.80
CA ARG A 37 58.73 28.80 -11.19
C ARG A 37 58.53 27.34 -11.59
N ARG A 38 59.41 26.44 -11.14
CA ARG A 38 59.24 25.01 -11.40
C ARG A 38 58.00 24.45 -10.70
N ARG A 39 57.74 24.86 -9.45
CA ARG A 39 56.52 24.49 -8.72
C ARG A 39 55.26 24.99 -9.41
N SER A 40 55.26 26.24 -9.90
CA SER A 40 54.11 26.82 -10.62
C SER A 40 53.79 26.07 -11.91
N TYR A 41 54.81 25.69 -12.70
CA TYR A 41 54.61 24.88 -13.91
C TYR A 41 54.09 23.48 -13.60
N ILE A 42 54.54 22.87 -12.49
CA ILE A 42 54.04 21.57 -12.04
C ILE A 42 52.56 21.68 -11.65
N VAL A 43 52.19 22.64 -10.78
CA VAL A 43 50.80 22.85 -10.36
C VAL A 43 49.89 23.13 -11.56
N LEU A 44 50.34 23.97 -12.50
CA LEU A 44 49.59 24.28 -13.72
C LEU A 44 49.42 23.06 -14.63
N SER A 45 50.44 22.20 -14.76
CA SER A 45 50.34 20.95 -15.52
C SER A 45 49.33 19.96 -14.90
N PHE A 46 49.27 19.86 -13.57
CA PHE A 46 48.28 19.04 -12.87
C PHE A 46 46.87 19.55 -13.10
N TRP A 47 46.64 20.87 -12.99
CA TRP A 47 45.32 21.46 -13.26
C TRP A 47 44.88 21.31 -14.72
N LEU A 48 45.81 21.40 -15.68
CA LEU A 48 45.52 21.17 -17.09
C LEU A 48 45.07 19.71 -17.34
N ILE A 49 45.70 18.74 -16.68
CA ILE A 49 45.29 17.33 -16.74
C ILE A 49 43.94 17.12 -16.04
N VAL A 50 43.73 17.69 -14.85
CA VAL A 50 42.47 17.57 -14.11
C VAL A 50 41.30 18.16 -14.90
N LEU A 51 41.46 19.36 -15.49
CA LEU A 51 40.40 20.00 -16.26
C LEU A 51 40.21 19.39 -17.66
N GLY A 52 41.29 19.01 -18.34
CA GLY A 52 41.25 18.49 -19.71
C GLY A 52 40.91 17.00 -19.83
N LEU A 53 41.28 16.19 -18.83
CA LEU A 53 41.09 14.73 -18.84
C LEU A 53 40.29 14.26 -17.62
N GLY A 54 40.63 14.72 -16.42
CA GLY A 54 40.00 14.28 -15.18
C GLY A 54 38.50 14.56 -15.11
N LEU A 55 38.11 15.82 -15.34
CA LEU A 55 36.72 16.28 -15.26
C LEU A 55 35.82 15.67 -16.34
N PRO A 56 36.24 15.58 -17.63
CA PRO A 56 35.47 14.91 -18.67
C PRO A 56 35.30 13.40 -18.44
N ILE A 57 36.37 12.71 -17.99
CA ILE A 57 36.30 11.29 -17.66
C ILE A 57 35.38 11.08 -16.45
N TRP A 58 35.58 11.86 -15.39
CA TRP A 58 34.75 11.82 -14.19
C TRP A 58 33.28 12.00 -14.55
N TRP A 59 32.93 13.07 -15.25
CA TRP A 59 31.56 13.34 -15.70
C TRP A 59 30.98 12.16 -16.51
N ARG A 60 31.73 11.62 -17.46
CA ARG A 60 31.28 10.48 -18.28
C ARG A 60 31.09 9.20 -17.47
N THR A 61 31.90 8.99 -16.43
CA THR A 61 31.83 7.80 -15.58
C THR A 61 30.80 7.91 -14.44
N THR A 62 30.43 9.13 -14.03
CA THR A 62 29.47 9.36 -12.94
C THR A 62 28.04 9.61 -13.42
N THR A 63 27.84 9.95 -14.70
CA THR A 63 26.50 10.05 -15.27
C THR A 63 25.85 8.69 -15.42
N ILE A 64 24.62 8.56 -14.92
CA ILE A 64 23.79 7.36 -15.11
C ILE A 64 23.41 7.28 -16.59
N TYR A 65 23.57 6.10 -17.20
CA TYR A 65 23.12 5.88 -18.58
C TYR A 65 21.59 6.03 -18.66
N ARG A 66 21.14 6.90 -19.57
CA ARG A 66 19.74 7.15 -19.85
C ARG A 66 19.49 7.03 -21.35
N ALA A 67 18.68 6.06 -21.76
CA ALA A 67 18.23 5.95 -23.13
C ALA A 67 17.24 7.08 -23.47
N ASN A 68 17.34 7.60 -24.70
CA ASN A 68 16.41 8.60 -25.22
C ASN A 68 15.06 7.95 -25.52
N LEU A 69 13.99 8.46 -24.92
CA LEU A 69 12.62 8.00 -25.17
C LEU A 69 11.88 9.01 -26.06
N PRO A 70 10.99 8.55 -26.97
CA PRO A 70 10.15 9.43 -27.78
C PRO A 70 8.97 9.99 -26.96
N LEU A 71 9.26 10.84 -25.97
CA LEU A 71 8.29 11.34 -24.99
C LEU A 71 7.06 11.99 -25.64
N ASP A 72 7.26 12.80 -26.68
CA ASP A 72 6.16 13.46 -27.39
C ASP A 72 5.21 12.44 -28.03
N ARG A 73 5.74 11.37 -28.64
CA ARG A 73 4.90 10.31 -29.21
C ARG A 73 4.15 9.55 -28.12
N MET A 74 4.82 9.21 -27.02
CA MET A 74 4.21 8.50 -25.90
C MET A 74 3.03 9.30 -25.31
N LEU A 75 3.20 10.61 -25.13
CA LEU A 75 2.14 11.50 -24.65
C LEU A 75 1.01 11.66 -25.69
N GLN A 76 1.32 11.77 -26.98
CA GLN A 76 0.31 11.82 -28.05
C GLN A 76 -0.55 10.55 -28.10
N TRP A 77 0.02 9.37 -27.83
CA TRP A 77 -0.72 8.12 -27.68
C TRP A 77 -1.63 8.16 -26.44
N ALA A 78 -1.11 8.56 -25.29
CA ALA A 78 -1.88 8.64 -24.05
C ALA A 78 -3.04 9.66 -24.10
N GLU A 79 -2.87 10.74 -24.86
CA GLU A 79 -3.88 11.78 -25.09
C GLU A 79 -4.86 11.47 -26.23
N GLY A 80 -4.65 10.38 -26.99
CA GLY A 80 -5.52 10.00 -28.10
C GLY A 80 -5.38 10.82 -29.37
N LYS A 81 -4.26 11.53 -29.51
CA LYS A 81 -3.94 12.29 -30.73
C LYS A 81 -3.34 11.39 -31.82
N ALA A 82 -2.66 10.33 -31.44
CA ALA A 82 -1.96 9.44 -32.37
C ALA A 82 -2.89 8.44 -33.09
N CYS A 83 -3.94 7.97 -32.41
CA CYS A 83 -4.89 7.00 -32.96
C CYS A 83 -6.32 7.45 -32.68
N ARG A 84 -7.13 7.49 -33.74
CA ARG A 84 -8.58 7.54 -33.63
C ARG A 84 -9.10 6.13 -33.91
N PRO A 85 -9.58 5.38 -32.90
CA PRO A 85 -10.02 4.02 -33.10
C PRO A 85 -11.27 4.02 -33.99
N VAL A 86 -11.08 3.56 -35.23
CA VAL A 86 -12.15 3.32 -36.19
C VAL A 86 -12.20 1.82 -36.45
N PHE A 87 -13.39 1.24 -36.37
CA PHE A 87 -13.65 -0.17 -36.63
C PHE A 87 -14.31 -0.29 -38.02
N PRO A 88 -13.52 -0.48 -39.10
CA PRO A 88 -14.09 -0.76 -40.41
C PRO A 88 -14.58 -2.22 -40.42
N LEU A 89 -15.88 -2.42 -40.22
CA LEU A 89 -16.48 -3.75 -40.30
C LEU A 89 -16.97 -4.00 -41.72
N GLN A 90 -16.37 -4.97 -42.40
CA GLN A 90 -16.83 -5.40 -43.72
C GLN A 90 -18.03 -6.34 -43.57
N ILE A 91 -19.17 -5.98 -44.17
CA ILE A 91 -20.39 -6.78 -44.22
C ILE A 91 -20.61 -7.22 -45.66
N SER A 92 -20.72 -8.53 -45.86
CA SER A 92 -20.91 -9.10 -47.20
C SER A 92 -22.40 -9.33 -47.45
N VAL A 93 -22.94 -8.83 -48.56
CA VAL A 93 -24.34 -9.03 -48.98
C VAL A 93 -24.36 -10.05 -50.11
N ARG A 94 -24.98 -11.21 -49.88
CA ARG A 94 -25.20 -12.26 -50.89
C ARG A 94 -26.64 -12.16 -51.40
N ALA A 95 -26.77 -11.85 -52.69
CA ALA A 95 -28.05 -11.59 -53.35
C ALA A 95 -28.15 -12.38 -54.66
N ASP A 96 -28.10 -13.70 -54.57
CA ASP A 96 -27.99 -14.58 -55.75
C ASP A 96 -29.22 -14.49 -56.68
N ALA A 97 -30.38 -14.18 -56.11
CA ALA A 97 -31.65 -14.06 -56.84
C ALA A 97 -31.85 -12.70 -57.54
N LEU A 98 -31.02 -11.69 -57.26
CA LEU A 98 -31.15 -10.34 -57.84
C LEU A 98 -30.14 -10.12 -58.98
N PRO A 99 -30.47 -9.31 -60.01
CA PRO A 99 -29.49 -8.80 -60.97
C PRO A 99 -28.37 -8.01 -60.28
N ASP A 100 -27.14 -8.08 -60.79
CA ASP A 100 -25.98 -7.47 -60.12
C ASP A 100 -26.10 -5.94 -60.00
N GLN A 101 -26.69 -5.27 -61.00
CA GLN A 101 -26.91 -3.82 -60.97
C GLN A 101 -27.91 -3.40 -59.90
N GLU A 102 -29.01 -4.16 -59.73
CA GLU A 102 -30.01 -3.92 -58.70
C GLU A 102 -29.46 -4.22 -57.30
N ALA A 103 -28.68 -5.29 -57.16
CA ALA A 103 -28.03 -5.64 -55.91
C ALA A 103 -26.98 -4.59 -55.49
N GLN A 104 -26.18 -4.07 -56.42
CA GLN A 104 -25.25 -2.97 -56.16
C GLN A 104 -25.97 -1.68 -55.78
N HIS A 105 -27.08 -1.36 -56.46
CA HIS A 105 -27.90 -0.20 -56.13
C HIS A 105 -28.48 -0.33 -54.71
N LEU A 106 -28.99 -1.51 -54.36
CA LEU A 106 -29.49 -1.80 -53.02
C LEU A 106 -28.39 -1.63 -51.94
N VAL A 107 -27.20 -2.21 -52.15
CA VAL A 107 -26.07 -2.06 -51.22
C VAL A 107 -25.71 -0.58 -51.01
N ARG A 108 -25.73 0.23 -52.08
CA ARG A 108 -25.46 1.67 -51.99
C ARG A 108 -26.54 2.41 -51.20
N LEU A 109 -27.82 2.09 -51.42
CA LEU A 109 -28.92 2.68 -50.65
C LEU A 109 -28.86 2.28 -49.17
N THR A 110 -28.55 1.02 -48.86
CA THR A 110 -28.39 0.55 -47.48
C THR A 110 -27.19 1.22 -46.81
N GLN A 111 -26.07 1.42 -47.52
CA GLN A 111 -24.93 2.17 -46.99
C GLN A 111 -25.31 3.63 -46.69
N HIS A 112 -26.06 4.30 -47.56
CA HIS A 112 -26.54 5.67 -47.31
C HIS A 112 -27.45 5.72 -46.08
N ALA A 113 -28.40 4.79 -45.96
CA ALA A 113 -29.28 4.70 -44.79
C ALA A 113 -28.50 4.44 -43.49
N LEU A 114 -27.45 3.61 -43.53
CA LEU A 114 -26.58 3.39 -42.38
C LEU A 114 -25.77 4.62 -42.02
N ASP A 115 -25.22 5.33 -43.02
CA ASP A 115 -24.42 6.53 -42.80
C ASP A 115 -25.28 7.67 -42.21
N ASP A 116 -26.55 7.79 -42.63
CA ASP A 116 -27.53 8.74 -42.06
C ASP A 116 -27.90 8.42 -40.60
N LEU A 117 -27.95 7.13 -40.25
CA LEU A 117 -28.30 6.64 -38.92
C LEU A 117 -27.09 6.53 -37.98
N ASN A 118 -25.86 6.69 -38.48
CA ASN A 118 -24.66 6.44 -37.70
C ASN A 118 -24.28 7.63 -36.83
N ASP A 119 -24.66 7.55 -35.55
CA ASP A 119 -24.30 8.57 -34.57
C ASP A 119 -22.85 8.46 -34.07
N PHE A 120 -22.18 7.31 -34.24
CA PHE A 120 -20.84 7.06 -33.70
C PHE A 120 -19.79 6.86 -34.82
N PRO A 121 -18.96 7.88 -35.11
CA PRO A 121 -18.02 7.85 -36.24
C PRO A 121 -16.89 6.82 -36.08
N GLY A 122 -16.71 6.26 -34.87
CA GLY A 122 -15.72 5.21 -34.64
C GLY A 122 -16.17 3.83 -35.12
N HIS A 123 -17.46 3.57 -35.34
CA HIS A 123 -17.97 2.25 -35.74
C HIS A 123 -18.63 2.37 -37.11
N HIS A 124 -17.91 1.98 -38.17
CA HIS A 124 -18.39 2.13 -39.54
C HIS A 124 -18.61 0.76 -40.19
N LEU A 125 -19.87 0.46 -40.50
CA LEU A 125 -20.24 -0.73 -41.25
C LEU A 125 -20.08 -0.44 -42.75
N ARG A 126 -19.23 -1.20 -43.44
CA ARG A 126 -18.99 -1.09 -44.89
C ARG A 126 -19.62 -2.30 -45.59
N LEU A 127 -20.59 -2.06 -46.45
CA LEU A 127 -21.26 -3.13 -47.19
C LEU A 127 -20.54 -3.40 -48.51
N GLN A 128 -20.35 -4.67 -48.83
CA GLN A 128 -19.83 -5.15 -50.11
C GLN A 128 -20.74 -6.23 -50.67
N LEU A 129 -20.92 -6.26 -51.99
CA LEU A 129 -21.67 -7.33 -52.66
C LEU A 129 -20.78 -8.57 -52.82
N ALA A 130 -21.25 -9.72 -52.37
CA ALA A 130 -20.56 -10.99 -52.56
C ALA A 130 -20.57 -11.40 -54.04
N PRO A 131 -19.48 -11.97 -54.58
CA PRO A 131 -19.50 -12.57 -55.90
C PRO A 131 -20.44 -13.79 -55.93
N LYS A 132 -21.21 -13.94 -57.01
CA LYS A 132 -22.10 -15.11 -57.24
C LYS A 132 -21.26 -16.38 -57.41
N ASP A 133 -21.81 -17.54 -56.99
CA ASP A 133 -21.16 -18.86 -56.86
C ASP A 133 -20.61 -19.50 -58.18
N GLY A 134 -20.37 -18.72 -59.25
CA GLY A 134 -19.69 -19.14 -60.48
C GLY A 134 -18.32 -18.49 -60.72
N ALA A 135 -17.94 -17.45 -59.96
CA ALA A 135 -16.68 -16.70 -60.15
C ALA A 135 -15.53 -17.15 -59.23
N ALA A 136 -15.75 -18.15 -58.37
CA ALA A 136 -14.78 -18.62 -57.38
C ALA A 136 -13.57 -19.39 -57.97
N ASN A 137 -13.61 -19.78 -59.25
CA ASN A 137 -12.56 -20.61 -59.87
C ASN A 137 -11.49 -19.83 -60.65
N THR A 138 -11.48 -18.49 -60.66
CA THR A 138 -10.49 -17.70 -61.44
C THR A 138 -9.66 -16.66 -60.68
N SER A 139 -9.75 -16.54 -59.35
CA SER A 139 -8.79 -15.75 -58.56
C SER A 139 -7.66 -16.64 -58.02
N THR A 140 -6.80 -17.11 -58.93
CA THR A 140 -5.51 -17.69 -58.56
C THR A 140 -4.61 -16.61 -57.95
N ARG A 141 -4.20 -16.80 -56.69
CA ARG A 141 -2.90 -16.37 -56.12
C ARG A 141 -2.54 -14.88 -56.21
N GLY A 142 -3.36 -14.00 -55.64
CA GLY A 142 -2.89 -12.71 -55.10
C GLY A 142 -2.83 -12.80 -53.57
N GLY A 143 -1.64 -12.79 -52.97
CA GLY A 143 -1.41 -12.96 -51.53
C GLY A 143 -1.87 -11.82 -50.62
N GLY A 144 -3.02 -11.21 -50.90
CA GLY A 144 -3.73 -10.36 -49.93
C GLY A 144 -4.63 -11.25 -49.09
N THR A 145 -4.44 -11.26 -47.77
CA THR A 145 -5.39 -11.81 -46.81
C THR A 145 -6.79 -11.28 -47.12
N GLN A 146 -7.65 -12.10 -47.73
CA GLN A 146 -9.07 -11.78 -47.84
C GLN A 146 -9.60 -11.68 -46.41
N GLU A 147 -9.90 -10.47 -45.95
CA GLU A 147 -10.46 -10.24 -44.63
C GLU A 147 -11.82 -10.94 -44.57
N GLU A 148 -11.98 -11.89 -43.64
CA GLU A 148 -13.25 -12.55 -43.41
C GLU A 148 -14.32 -11.49 -43.05
N PRO A 149 -15.49 -11.51 -43.71
CA PRO A 149 -16.54 -10.54 -43.43
C PRO A 149 -17.07 -10.74 -42.00
N ALA A 150 -17.33 -9.63 -41.30
CA ALA A 150 -17.83 -9.65 -39.92
C ALA A 150 -19.25 -10.23 -39.81
N LEU A 151 -20.06 -10.06 -40.86
CA LEU A 151 -21.40 -10.61 -41.01
C LEU A 151 -21.71 -10.82 -42.50
N THR A 152 -22.38 -11.91 -42.84
CA THR A 152 -22.89 -12.14 -44.20
C THR A 152 -24.41 -12.06 -44.22
N ILE A 153 -24.98 -11.19 -45.05
CA ILE A 153 -26.42 -11.08 -45.25
C ILE A 153 -26.81 -11.97 -46.43
N ARG A 154 -27.78 -12.86 -46.25
CA ARG A 154 -28.33 -13.71 -47.32
C ARG A 154 -29.72 -13.23 -47.67
N LEU A 155 -29.85 -12.65 -48.86
CA LEU A 155 -31.12 -12.14 -49.39
C LEU A 155 -31.82 -13.23 -50.21
N ARG A 156 -33.04 -13.58 -49.81
CA ARG A 156 -33.89 -14.56 -50.51
C ARG A 156 -35.27 -14.00 -50.84
N PRO A 157 -35.86 -14.35 -51.99
CA PRO A 157 -37.24 -13.98 -52.27
C PRO A 157 -38.20 -14.70 -51.31
N GLY A 158 -39.23 -14.00 -50.82
CA GLY A 158 -40.26 -14.53 -49.91
C GLY A 158 -41.57 -13.75 -50.00
N GLU A 159 -42.60 -14.19 -49.27
CA GLU A 159 -43.92 -13.52 -49.28
C GLU A 159 -43.92 -12.19 -48.53
N ALA A 160 -43.11 -12.07 -47.48
CA ALA A 160 -42.95 -10.88 -46.65
C ALA A 160 -41.47 -10.56 -46.42
N SER A 161 -41.19 -9.29 -46.12
CA SER A 161 -39.84 -8.86 -45.74
C SER A 161 -39.62 -9.16 -44.25
N ALA A 162 -38.72 -10.09 -43.93
CA ALA A 162 -38.41 -10.49 -42.57
C ALA A 162 -36.90 -10.76 -42.44
N ALA A 163 -36.36 -10.57 -41.24
CA ALA A 163 -34.96 -10.82 -40.93
C ALA A 163 -34.84 -11.82 -39.77
N SER A 164 -33.88 -12.73 -39.86
CA SER A 164 -33.56 -13.68 -38.80
C SER A 164 -32.06 -13.95 -38.79
N LEU A 165 -31.44 -13.82 -37.61
CA LEU A 165 -30.04 -14.15 -37.44
C LEU A 165 -29.87 -15.66 -37.22
N ASN A 166 -28.94 -16.27 -37.95
CA ASN A 166 -28.64 -17.68 -37.79
C ASN A 166 -28.02 -17.95 -36.39
N PRO A 167 -28.49 -18.95 -35.62
CA PRO A 167 -27.94 -19.22 -34.29
C PRO A 167 -26.51 -19.80 -34.31
N ARG A 168 -26.08 -20.40 -35.43
CA ARG A 168 -24.81 -21.16 -35.52
C ARG A 168 -23.72 -20.45 -36.33
N SER A 169 -24.08 -19.62 -37.31
CA SER A 169 -23.15 -18.89 -38.18
C SER A 169 -23.32 -17.37 -38.03
N ALA A 170 -22.32 -16.59 -38.45
CA ALA A 170 -22.42 -15.13 -38.55
C ALA A 170 -23.17 -14.74 -39.84
N GLU A 171 -24.40 -15.24 -39.98
CA GLU A 171 -25.24 -15.03 -41.17
C GLU A 171 -26.59 -14.45 -40.78
N LEU A 172 -27.00 -13.38 -41.47
CA LEU A 172 -28.31 -12.76 -41.34
C LEU A 172 -29.15 -13.16 -42.56
N ASP A 173 -30.13 -14.04 -42.34
CA ASP A 173 -31.06 -14.45 -43.40
C ASP A 173 -32.20 -13.44 -43.48
N MET A 174 -32.35 -12.81 -44.64
CA MET A 174 -33.40 -11.82 -44.90
C MET A 174 -34.23 -12.23 -46.11
N THR A 175 -35.55 -12.25 -45.92
CA THR A 175 -36.50 -12.43 -47.02
C THR A 175 -36.98 -11.08 -47.54
N TYR A 176 -37.31 -11.00 -48.83
CA TYR A 176 -37.90 -9.82 -49.43
C TYR A 176 -39.11 -10.14 -50.28
N ALA A 177 -40.11 -9.28 -50.22
CA ALA A 177 -41.27 -9.35 -51.11
C ALA A 177 -40.88 -8.88 -52.52
N PRO A 178 -41.42 -9.46 -53.60
CA PRO A 178 -41.08 -9.05 -54.96
C PRO A 178 -41.29 -7.55 -55.24
N ASN A 179 -42.25 -6.93 -54.56
CA ASN A 179 -42.58 -5.52 -54.70
C ASN A 179 -41.64 -4.57 -53.92
N SER A 180 -40.72 -5.08 -53.09
CA SER A 180 -39.81 -4.26 -52.28
C SER A 180 -38.44 -4.05 -52.91
N ILE A 181 -38.21 -4.56 -54.13
CA ILE A 181 -36.98 -4.32 -54.89
C ILE A 181 -36.98 -2.85 -55.37
N PRO A 182 -35.95 -2.04 -55.03
CA PRO A 182 -35.91 -0.65 -55.46
C PRO A 182 -35.65 -0.54 -56.96
N SER A 183 -36.37 0.38 -57.61
CA SER A 183 -36.02 0.78 -58.97
C SER A 183 -34.65 1.47 -59.00
N LEU A 184 -33.93 1.37 -60.11
CA LEU A 184 -32.58 1.95 -60.28
C LEU A 184 -32.51 3.48 -60.12
N ASN A 185 -33.66 4.17 -60.08
CA ASN A 185 -33.75 5.62 -59.91
C ASN A 185 -34.28 6.03 -58.52
N SER A 186 -34.63 5.07 -57.66
CA SER A 186 -35.18 5.35 -56.33
C SER A 186 -34.09 5.86 -55.38
N ALA A 187 -34.32 7.02 -54.76
CA ALA A 187 -33.39 7.59 -53.77
C ALA A 187 -33.45 6.91 -52.39
N SER A 188 -34.49 6.12 -52.12
CA SER A 188 -34.67 5.37 -50.88
C SER A 188 -35.37 4.04 -51.14
N SER A 189 -35.22 3.08 -50.22
CA SER A 189 -35.86 1.77 -50.29
C SER A 189 -36.28 1.32 -48.90
N ALA A 190 -37.53 0.85 -48.76
CA ALA A 190 -38.02 0.28 -47.51
C ALA A 190 -37.18 -0.95 -47.08
N LEU A 191 -36.71 -1.74 -48.06
CA LEU A 191 -35.83 -2.87 -47.79
C LEU A 191 -34.44 -2.42 -47.35
N ALA A 192 -33.90 -1.36 -47.94
CA ALA A 192 -32.61 -0.79 -47.51
C ALA A 192 -32.66 -0.26 -46.07
N SER A 193 -33.76 0.44 -45.71
CA SER A 193 -33.98 0.92 -44.34
C SER A 193 -34.12 -0.23 -43.34
N LEU A 194 -34.88 -1.28 -43.69
CA LEU A 194 -35.02 -2.47 -42.85
C LEU A 194 -33.66 -3.18 -42.65
N MET A 195 -32.87 -3.33 -43.71
CA MET A 195 -31.50 -3.86 -43.61
C MET A 195 -30.63 -3.01 -42.68
N ALA A 196 -30.70 -1.68 -42.79
CA ALA A 196 -29.93 -0.77 -41.96
C ALA A 196 -30.32 -0.87 -40.47
N ASP A 197 -31.61 -0.94 -40.15
CA ASP A 197 -32.10 -1.07 -38.78
C ASP A 197 -31.71 -2.41 -38.13
N GLU A 198 -31.80 -3.52 -38.87
CA GLU A 198 -31.38 -4.84 -38.41
C GLU A 198 -29.87 -4.92 -38.15
N LEU A 199 -29.07 -4.33 -39.04
CA LEU A 199 -27.62 -4.23 -38.85
C LEU A 199 -27.26 -3.39 -37.62
N ARG A 200 -27.92 -2.25 -37.43
CA ARG A 200 -27.72 -1.41 -36.23
C ARG A 200 -28.06 -2.20 -34.96
N SER A 201 -29.18 -2.90 -34.95
CA SER A 201 -29.60 -3.74 -33.81
C SER A 201 -28.57 -4.83 -33.50
N ALA A 202 -28.04 -5.50 -34.52
CA ALA A 202 -27.05 -6.57 -34.36
C ALA A 202 -25.74 -6.10 -33.71
N PHE A 203 -25.30 -4.87 -33.99
CA PHE A 203 -24.05 -4.28 -33.47
C PHE A 203 -24.26 -3.25 -32.34
N ALA A 204 -25.49 -3.04 -31.87
CA ALA A 204 -25.80 -2.04 -30.84
C ALA A 204 -25.07 -2.31 -29.49
N GLU A 205 -24.99 -3.57 -29.06
CA GLU A 205 -24.28 -3.96 -27.83
C GLU A 205 -22.77 -3.65 -27.94
N GLU A 206 -22.18 -3.91 -29.10
CA GLU A 206 -20.78 -3.62 -29.38
C GLU A 206 -20.49 -2.11 -29.34
N GLN A 207 -21.29 -1.33 -30.05
CA GLN A 207 -21.16 0.12 -30.11
C GLN A 207 -21.30 0.76 -28.71
N ALA A 208 -22.23 0.28 -27.90
CA ALA A 208 -22.42 0.75 -26.53
C ALA A 208 -21.20 0.46 -25.62
N ILE A 209 -20.61 -0.73 -25.73
CA ILE A 209 -19.43 -1.10 -24.93
C ILE A 209 -18.21 -0.30 -25.37
N ILE A 210 -17.96 -0.19 -26.68
CA ILE A 210 -16.79 0.53 -27.21
C ILE A 210 -16.88 2.03 -26.87
N SER A 211 -18.05 2.65 -27.03
CA SER A 211 -18.26 4.05 -26.65
C SER A 211 -18.03 4.29 -25.15
N TYR A 212 -18.47 3.36 -24.29
CA TYR A 212 -18.19 3.40 -22.85
C TYR A 212 -16.67 3.32 -22.55
N LEU A 213 -15.95 2.37 -23.15
CA LEU A 213 -14.50 2.23 -22.97
C LEU A 213 -13.72 3.47 -23.41
N LEU A 214 -14.13 4.08 -24.53
CA LEU A 214 -13.52 5.32 -25.00
C LEU A 214 -13.85 6.49 -24.07
N SER A 215 -15.09 6.62 -23.60
CA SER A 215 -15.49 7.72 -22.71
C SER A 215 -14.81 7.70 -21.33
N THR A 216 -14.47 6.51 -20.83
CA THR A 216 -13.79 6.33 -19.53
C THR A 216 -12.28 6.53 -19.62
N SER A 217 -11.70 6.56 -20.82
CA SER A 217 -10.26 6.72 -21.03
C SER A 217 -9.88 8.18 -21.32
N PRO A 218 -8.70 8.66 -20.83
CA PRO A 218 -8.18 10.01 -21.12
C PRO A 218 -7.97 10.29 -22.62
N MET A 219 -7.94 9.23 -23.44
CA MET A 219 -7.83 9.25 -24.90
C MET A 219 -9.01 9.96 -25.62
N SER A 220 -10.12 10.22 -24.92
CA SER A 220 -11.37 10.77 -25.50
C SER A 220 -11.50 12.30 -25.40
N SER A 221 -10.40 13.02 -25.13
CA SER A 221 -10.43 14.48 -24.93
C SER A 221 -10.81 15.29 -26.19
N GLY A 222 -11.03 14.66 -27.35
CA GLY A 222 -11.39 15.32 -28.62
C GLY A 222 -12.60 14.77 -29.40
N VAL A 223 -13.22 13.65 -28.99
CA VAL A 223 -14.42 13.11 -29.67
C VAL A 223 -15.65 13.63 -28.94
N ARG A 224 -16.61 14.20 -29.69
CA ARG A 224 -17.90 14.68 -29.17
C ARG A 224 -18.47 13.60 -28.25
N ARG A 225 -18.47 13.86 -26.93
CA ARG A 225 -18.95 12.93 -25.90
C ARG A 225 -20.43 12.65 -26.18
N GLN A 226 -20.72 11.56 -26.88
CA GLN A 226 -22.10 11.12 -26.98
C GLN A 226 -22.46 10.54 -25.62
N ALA A 227 -23.32 11.26 -24.90
CA ALA A 227 -23.79 10.84 -23.59
C ALA A 227 -24.65 9.59 -23.79
N LEU A 228 -24.07 8.42 -23.52
CA LEU A 228 -24.85 7.22 -23.21
C LEU A 228 -25.87 7.58 -22.13
N THR A 229 -27.06 6.98 -22.19
CA THR A 229 -28.06 7.19 -21.14
C THR A 229 -27.47 6.77 -19.79
N PRO A 230 -27.78 7.48 -18.69
CA PRO A 230 -27.19 7.18 -17.38
C PRO A 230 -27.45 5.73 -16.94
N GLU A 231 -28.62 5.19 -17.27
CA GLU A 231 -28.97 3.78 -17.04
C GLU A 231 -28.08 2.81 -17.82
N ALA A 232 -27.82 3.08 -19.10
CA ALA A 232 -26.91 2.25 -19.91
C ALA A 232 -25.47 2.31 -19.37
N THR A 233 -25.02 3.49 -18.91
CA THR A 233 -23.68 3.61 -18.30
C THR A 233 -23.56 2.81 -17.00
N GLU A 234 -24.60 2.79 -16.17
CA GLU A 234 -24.60 2.03 -14.93
C GLU A 234 -24.63 0.51 -15.20
N ALA A 235 -25.42 0.07 -16.18
CA ALA A 235 -25.46 -1.32 -16.62
C ALA A 235 -24.09 -1.80 -17.16
N LEU A 236 -23.43 -0.96 -17.97
CA LEU A 236 -22.10 -1.24 -18.50
C LEU A 236 -21.01 -1.19 -17.42
N ALA A 237 -21.10 -0.28 -16.45
CA ALA A 237 -20.20 -0.23 -15.29
C ALA A 237 -20.35 -1.49 -14.41
N LYS A 238 -21.59 -1.93 -14.15
CA LYS A 238 -21.87 -3.20 -13.44
C LYS A 238 -21.33 -4.40 -14.20
N ARG A 239 -21.40 -4.39 -15.53
CA ARG A 239 -20.86 -5.46 -16.37
C ARG A 239 -19.33 -5.52 -16.33
N THR A 240 -18.67 -4.38 -16.52
CA THR A 240 -17.19 -4.30 -16.52
C THR A 240 -16.57 -4.67 -15.18
N THR A 241 -17.21 -4.28 -14.06
CA THR A 241 -16.82 -4.69 -12.71
C THR A 241 -17.03 -6.18 -12.43
N LYS A 242 -18.05 -6.81 -13.05
CA LYS A 242 -18.32 -8.24 -12.93
C LYS A 242 -17.36 -9.12 -13.75
N SER A 243 -16.94 -8.63 -14.92
CA SER A 243 -16.07 -9.37 -15.83
C SER A 243 -14.62 -9.45 -15.34
N LEU A 244 -13.93 -10.52 -15.70
CA LEU A 244 -12.49 -10.69 -15.52
C LEU A 244 -11.73 -9.66 -16.35
N ARG A 245 -10.67 -9.12 -15.76
CA ARG A 245 -9.67 -8.35 -16.50
C ARG A 245 -9.05 -9.24 -17.57
N TYR A 246 -8.79 -8.67 -18.74
CA TYR A 246 -8.15 -9.41 -19.82
C TYR A 246 -6.80 -9.98 -19.35
N ALA A 247 -6.58 -11.26 -19.65
CA ALA A 247 -5.29 -11.91 -19.61
C ALA A 247 -5.14 -12.80 -20.85
N PRO A 248 -3.92 -12.94 -21.39
CA PRO A 248 -3.67 -13.83 -22.52
C PRO A 248 -3.85 -15.30 -22.14
N THR A 249 -3.57 -15.64 -20.89
CA THR A 249 -3.66 -17.00 -20.33
C THR A 249 -4.54 -17.00 -19.08
N TYR A 250 -5.48 -17.94 -18.98
CA TYR A 250 -6.29 -18.18 -17.78
C TYR A 250 -6.10 -19.61 -17.27
N HIS A 251 -6.00 -19.76 -15.95
CA HIS A 251 -5.97 -21.06 -15.28
C HIS A 251 -7.38 -21.41 -14.81
N LEU A 252 -7.95 -22.51 -15.31
CA LEU A 252 -9.27 -23.01 -14.91
C LEU A 252 -9.07 -24.15 -13.90
N THR A 253 -9.58 -23.98 -12.69
CA THR A 253 -9.46 -24.99 -11.61
C THR A 253 -10.81 -25.64 -11.34
N PHE A 254 -10.94 -26.94 -11.63
CA PHE A 254 -12.16 -27.70 -11.33
C PHE A 254 -12.01 -28.43 -10.01
N SER A 255 -12.88 -28.13 -9.05
CA SER A 255 -12.78 -28.61 -7.68
C SER A 255 -14.03 -29.37 -7.27
N LEU A 256 -13.89 -30.61 -6.83
CA LEU A 256 -14.99 -31.38 -6.23
C LEU A 256 -14.87 -31.34 -4.70
N PHE A 257 -15.84 -30.73 -4.04
CA PHE A 257 -15.89 -30.58 -2.58
C PHE A 257 -17.04 -31.41 -2.00
N THR A 258 -16.73 -32.18 -0.96
CA THR A 258 -17.70 -33.05 -0.27
C THR A 258 -17.59 -32.84 1.23
N ASP A 259 -18.71 -32.86 1.95
CA ASP A 259 -18.73 -32.77 3.42
C ASP A 259 -18.26 -34.07 4.10
N GLY A 260 -18.37 -35.20 3.40
CA GLY A 260 -17.92 -36.52 3.85
C GLY A 260 -16.77 -37.10 3.04
N ALA A 261 -16.56 -38.42 3.21
CA ALA A 261 -15.53 -39.21 2.53
C ALA A 261 -15.86 -39.56 1.07
N VAL A 262 -17.08 -39.28 0.64
CA VAL A 262 -17.71 -39.77 -0.58
C VAL A 262 -18.49 -38.61 -1.21
N PRO A 263 -18.46 -38.45 -2.55
CA PRO A 263 -17.66 -39.17 -3.55
C PRO A 263 -16.17 -38.79 -3.56
N SER A 264 -15.30 -39.77 -3.79
CA SER A 264 -13.84 -39.56 -3.85
C SER A 264 -13.27 -39.48 -5.26
N THR A 265 -14.07 -39.84 -6.27
CA THR A 265 -13.65 -39.92 -7.67
C THR A 265 -14.74 -39.39 -8.61
N TRP A 266 -14.32 -38.89 -9.76
CA TRP A 266 -15.18 -38.25 -10.75
C TRP A 266 -14.54 -38.29 -12.14
N ASP A 267 -15.36 -38.35 -13.19
CA ASP A 267 -14.91 -38.40 -14.59
C ASP A 267 -14.89 -36.99 -15.22
N ILE A 268 -14.24 -36.03 -14.55
CA ILE A 268 -14.24 -34.62 -14.99
C ILE A 268 -13.51 -34.43 -16.32
N GLU A 269 -12.42 -35.15 -16.56
CA GLU A 269 -11.63 -34.99 -17.79
C GLU A 269 -12.48 -35.36 -19.03
N ALA A 270 -13.19 -36.49 -18.96
CA ALA A 270 -14.12 -36.91 -20.01
C ALA A 270 -15.25 -35.89 -20.21
N ALA A 271 -15.84 -35.37 -19.12
CA ALA A 271 -16.90 -34.38 -19.18
C ALA A 271 -16.44 -33.04 -19.78
N VAL A 272 -15.27 -32.53 -19.38
CA VAL A 272 -14.68 -31.30 -19.91
C VAL A 272 -14.35 -31.46 -21.40
N ASN A 273 -13.79 -32.61 -21.79
CA ASN A 273 -13.45 -32.91 -23.18
C ASN A 273 -14.70 -32.99 -24.09
N ALA A 274 -15.79 -33.55 -23.58
CA ALA A 274 -17.03 -33.67 -24.33
C ALA A 274 -17.82 -32.35 -24.41
N TYR A 275 -17.94 -31.60 -23.31
CA TYR A 275 -18.91 -30.50 -23.21
C TYR A 275 -18.30 -29.10 -23.22
N MET A 276 -17.05 -28.93 -22.74
CA MET A 276 -16.44 -27.60 -22.60
C MET A 276 -15.34 -27.34 -23.63
N ARG A 277 -14.59 -28.36 -24.02
CA ARG A 277 -13.46 -28.25 -24.96
C ARG A 277 -13.83 -27.59 -26.31
N PRO A 278 -14.99 -27.89 -26.94
CA PRO A 278 -15.38 -27.20 -28.19
C PRO A 278 -15.48 -25.68 -28.02
N MET A 279 -15.99 -25.23 -26.86
CA MET A 279 -16.09 -23.81 -26.54
C MET A 279 -14.71 -23.19 -26.25
N LEU A 280 -13.83 -23.91 -25.54
CA LEU A 280 -12.47 -23.44 -25.26
C LEU A 280 -11.64 -23.31 -26.54
N GLU A 281 -11.78 -24.23 -27.49
CA GLU A 281 -11.12 -24.12 -28.80
C GLU A 281 -11.64 -22.93 -29.61
N ALA A 282 -12.94 -22.62 -29.54
CA ALA A 282 -13.50 -21.42 -30.18
C ALA A 282 -12.95 -20.12 -29.57
N LEU A 283 -12.63 -20.12 -28.27
CA LEU A 283 -12.05 -18.98 -27.55
C LEU A 283 -10.52 -18.86 -27.70
N ARG A 284 -9.85 -19.92 -28.19
CA ARG A 284 -8.39 -20.02 -28.31
C ARG A 284 -7.71 -18.85 -29.03
N PRO A 285 -8.27 -18.24 -30.09
CA PRO A 285 -7.66 -17.06 -30.72
C PRO A 285 -7.56 -15.86 -29.77
N ILE A 286 -8.47 -15.77 -28.80
CA ILE A 286 -8.59 -14.63 -27.87
C ILE A 286 -7.84 -14.90 -26.56
N HIS A 287 -7.92 -16.14 -26.05
CA HIS A 287 -7.35 -16.56 -24.77
C HIS A 287 -6.80 -17.98 -24.82
N THR A 288 -5.72 -18.24 -24.10
CA THR A 288 -5.20 -19.59 -23.87
C THR A 288 -5.67 -20.07 -22.49
N PHE A 289 -6.11 -21.32 -22.39
CA PHE A 289 -6.60 -21.90 -21.14
C PHE A 289 -5.74 -23.08 -20.73
N THR A 290 -5.42 -23.15 -19.45
CA THR A 290 -4.82 -24.33 -18.80
C THR A 290 -5.80 -24.85 -17.77
N ILE A 291 -5.94 -26.17 -17.66
CA ILE A 291 -6.96 -26.81 -16.82
C ILE A 291 -6.28 -27.63 -15.73
N ASP A 292 -6.66 -27.38 -14.48
CA ASP A 292 -6.26 -28.16 -13.31
C ASP A 292 -7.51 -28.74 -12.63
N THR A 293 -7.39 -29.93 -12.05
CA THR A 293 -8.48 -30.63 -11.37
C THR A 293 -8.08 -31.01 -9.95
N GLN A 294 -8.96 -30.81 -8.99
CA GLN A 294 -8.74 -31.16 -7.58
C GLN A 294 -9.99 -31.78 -6.95
N VAL A 295 -9.78 -32.66 -5.97
CA VAL A 295 -10.84 -33.27 -5.16
C VAL A 295 -10.48 -33.02 -3.69
N GLN A 296 -11.41 -32.42 -2.95
CA GLN A 296 -11.25 -32.16 -1.52
C GLN A 296 -12.40 -32.82 -0.76
N LEU A 297 -12.02 -33.79 0.08
CA LEU A 297 -12.92 -34.47 0.99
C LEU A 297 -13.00 -33.72 2.32
N TYR A 298 -14.10 -33.93 3.05
CA TYR A 298 -14.36 -33.31 4.35
C TYR A 298 -14.30 -31.77 4.35
N ALA A 299 -14.75 -31.16 3.25
CA ALA A 299 -14.87 -29.72 3.11
C ALA A 299 -16.17 -29.23 3.76
N THR A 300 -16.07 -28.60 4.92
CA THR A 300 -17.22 -27.97 5.58
C THR A 300 -17.53 -26.61 4.95
N PRO A 301 -18.76 -26.38 4.44
CA PRO A 301 -19.16 -25.07 3.95
C PRO A 301 -19.30 -24.09 5.13
N GLY A 302 -19.10 -22.79 4.86
CA GLY A 302 -19.19 -21.75 5.91
C GLY A 302 -20.62 -21.52 6.44
N VAL A 303 -21.64 -21.95 5.69
CA VAL A 303 -23.07 -21.87 6.07
C VAL A 303 -23.71 -23.24 5.84
N GLN A 304 -24.52 -23.70 6.79
CA GLN A 304 -25.18 -25.03 6.77
C GLN A 304 -26.71 -24.94 6.65
N SER A 305 -27.22 -23.97 5.88
CA SER A 305 -28.67 -23.87 5.59
C SER A 305 -29.03 -24.74 4.38
N GLN A 306 -30.20 -25.39 4.41
CA GLN A 306 -30.69 -26.14 3.23
C GLN A 306 -31.12 -25.23 2.08
N VAL A 307 -31.58 -24.01 2.39
CA VAL A 307 -31.89 -22.98 1.40
C VAL A 307 -30.96 -21.79 1.64
N LEU A 308 -30.11 -21.50 0.66
CA LEU A 308 -29.16 -20.39 0.71
C LEU A 308 -29.83 -19.12 0.15
N SER A 309 -29.89 -18.08 0.97
CA SER A 309 -30.26 -16.73 0.53
C SER A 309 -29.05 -16.00 -0.08
N LYS A 310 -29.32 -14.93 -0.84
CA LYS A 310 -28.29 -14.15 -1.56
C LYS A 310 -27.15 -13.63 -0.67
N GLU A 311 -27.45 -13.29 0.58
CA GLU A 311 -26.50 -12.85 1.60
C GLU A 311 -25.56 -13.97 2.08
N HIS A 312 -26.00 -15.23 2.01
CA HIS A 312 -25.23 -16.39 2.46
C HIS A 312 -24.31 -16.98 1.38
N LEU A 313 -24.47 -16.59 0.11
CA LEU A 313 -23.70 -17.15 -1.02
C LEU A 313 -22.20 -16.86 -0.96
N ALA A 314 -21.81 -15.66 -0.50
CA ALA A 314 -20.41 -15.29 -0.35
C ALA A 314 -19.77 -15.95 0.87
N SER A 315 -20.54 -16.09 1.97
CA SER A 315 -20.09 -16.76 3.19
C SER A 315 -20.05 -18.29 3.08
N PHE A 316 -20.67 -18.87 2.05
CA PHE A 316 -20.60 -20.30 1.78
C PHE A 316 -19.17 -20.78 1.51
N ILE A 317 -18.37 -19.93 0.85
CA ILE A 317 -16.96 -20.22 0.55
C ILE A 317 -16.12 -20.05 1.81
N ASN A 318 -15.64 -21.17 2.36
CA ASN A 318 -14.70 -21.15 3.47
C ASN A 318 -13.26 -21.00 2.97
N ALA A 319 -12.87 -19.79 2.58
CA ALA A 319 -11.54 -19.49 2.06
C ALA A 319 -10.38 -19.77 3.04
N ALA A 320 -10.67 -19.99 4.33
CA ALA A 320 -9.67 -20.35 5.34
C ALA A 320 -9.38 -21.87 5.36
N GLU A 321 -10.34 -22.70 4.96
CA GLU A 321 -10.23 -24.16 5.00
C GLU A 321 -10.05 -24.79 3.62
N TRP A 322 -10.47 -24.13 2.54
CA TRP A 322 -10.35 -24.68 1.19
C TRP A 322 -8.98 -24.32 0.57
N PRO A 323 -8.06 -25.28 0.38
CA PRO A 323 -6.76 -25.04 -0.24
C PRO A 323 -6.94 -24.89 -1.76
N LEU A 324 -7.37 -23.71 -2.20
CA LEU A 324 -7.45 -23.40 -3.62
C LEU A 324 -6.02 -23.31 -4.17
N SER A 325 -5.74 -24.08 -5.22
CA SER A 325 -4.41 -24.11 -5.86
C SER A 325 -4.01 -22.68 -6.28
N PRO A 326 -2.87 -22.15 -5.81
CA PRO A 326 -2.42 -20.81 -6.16
C PRO A 326 -2.12 -20.71 -7.66
N SER A 327 -2.21 -19.51 -8.21
CA SER A 327 -1.89 -19.24 -9.62
C SER A 327 -0.47 -19.69 -9.96
N ILE A 328 -0.36 -20.65 -10.87
CA ILE A 328 0.92 -21.10 -11.42
C ILE A 328 1.33 -20.08 -12.49
N GLY A 329 2.53 -19.49 -12.38
CA GLY A 329 3.08 -18.64 -13.45
C GLY A 329 2.49 -17.22 -13.58
N GLY A 330 1.78 -16.72 -12.56
CA GLY A 330 1.34 -15.31 -12.50
C GLY A 330 0.06 -14.98 -13.27
N ALA A 331 -0.57 -15.96 -13.93
CA ALA A 331 -1.83 -15.77 -14.64
C ALA A 331 -3.06 -15.92 -13.72
N PRO A 332 -4.17 -15.20 -14.01
CA PRO A 332 -5.38 -15.25 -13.19
C PRO A 332 -6.05 -16.63 -13.20
N THR A 333 -6.50 -17.07 -12.03
CA THR A 333 -7.22 -18.34 -11.83
C THR A 333 -8.73 -18.12 -11.76
N VAL A 334 -9.49 -18.99 -12.43
CA VAL A 334 -10.95 -19.04 -12.40
C VAL A 334 -11.37 -20.35 -11.77
N ASN A 335 -12.10 -20.28 -10.66
CA ASN A 335 -12.45 -21.44 -9.85
C ASN A 335 -13.83 -21.99 -10.22
N PHE A 336 -13.91 -23.25 -10.60
CA PHE A 336 -15.16 -23.98 -10.82
C PHE A 336 -15.32 -25.03 -9.73
N VAL A 337 -16.21 -24.78 -8.79
CA VAL A 337 -16.42 -25.65 -7.62
C VAL A 337 -17.73 -26.39 -7.75
N ILE A 338 -17.69 -27.71 -7.65
CA ILE A 338 -18.86 -28.57 -7.45
C ILE A 338 -18.87 -28.95 -5.99
N PHE A 339 -19.89 -28.51 -5.25
CA PHE A 339 -20.13 -28.94 -3.89
C PHE A 339 -21.23 -29.98 -3.87
N VAL A 340 -20.93 -31.16 -3.32
CA VAL A 340 -21.90 -32.25 -3.17
C VAL A 340 -22.68 -32.03 -1.87
N GLY A 341 -23.98 -31.80 -1.98
CA GLY A 341 -24.85 -31.57 -0.83
C GLY A 341 -26.31 -31.41 -1.22
N ASN A 342 -27.19 -31.44 -0.22
CA ASN A 342 -28.64 -31.30 -0.38
C ASN A 342 -29.13 -29.84 -0.32
N GLN A 343 -28.24 -28.87 -0.54
CA GLN A 343 -28.53 -27.45 -0.43
C GLN A 343 -29.05 -26.90 -1.76
N THR A 344 -29.95 -25.93 -1.69
CA THR A 344 -30.54 -25.24 -2.85
C THR A 344 -30.50 -23.72 -2.65
N ILE A 345 -30.59 -22.93 -3.71
CA ILE A 345 -30.58 -21.47 -3.63
C ILE A 345 -32.01 -20.98 -3.79
N GLY A 346 -32.50 -20.18 -2.83
CA GLY A 346 -33.80 -19.51 -2.95
C GLY A 346 -33.68 -18.28 -3.84
N LEU A 347 -34.49 -18.19 -4.90
CA LEU A 347 -34.65 -16.97 -5.71
C LEU A 347 -35.77 -16.11 -5.10
N ASP A 348 -35.77 -14.80 -5.39
CA ASP A 348 -36.75 -13.83 -4.86
C ASP A 348 -38.23 -14.14 -5.22
N SER A 349 -38.45 -15.12 -6.09
CA SER A 349 -39.76 -15.70 -6.40
C SER A 349 -39.87 -17.06 -5.69
N GLU A 350 -40.78 -17.19 -4.73
CA GLU A 350 -40.97 -18.33 -3.80
C GLU A 350 -41.06 -19.75 -4.45
N ALA A 351 -41.05 -19.86 -5.78
CA ALA A 351 -41.21 -21.12 -6.52
C ALA A 351 -39.96 -21.57 -7.31
N ASP A 352 -38.97 -20.71 -7.56
CA ASP A 352 -37.80 -21.07 -8.38
C ASP A 352 -36.55 -21.26 -7.51
N THR A 353 -35.92 -22.44 -7.60
CA THR A 353 -34.63 -22.71 -6.95
C THR A 353 -33.52 -22.82 -7.98
N SER A 354 -32.37 -22.20 -7.72
CA SER A 354 -31.17 -22.35 -8.56
C SER A 354 -30.18 -23.31 -7.90
N GLN A 355 -29.40 -24.00 -8.74
CA GLN A 355 -28.34 -24.93 -8.32
C GLN A 355 -26.94 -24.32 -8.44
N SER A 356 -26.80 -23.12 -9.01
CA SER A 356 -25.49 -22.49 -9.19
C SER A 356 -25.54 -20.97 -9.07
N TRP A 357 -24.40 -20.39 -8.73
CA TRP A 357 -24.19 -18.95 -8.78
C TRP A 357 -22.76 -18.62 -9.17
N MET A 358 -22.59 -17.41 -9.69
CA MET A 358 -21.30 -16.89 -10.12
C MET A 358 -20.82 -15.83 -9.15
N ILE A 359 -19.54 -15.87 -8.84
CA ILE A 359 -18.87 -14.86 -8.04
C ILE A 359 -18.01 -14.02 -8.97
N PRO A 360 -18.28 -12.70 -9.07
CA PRO A 360 -17.51 -11.78 -9.90
C PRO A 360 -16.01 -11.92 -9.69
N GLN A 361 -15.25 -11.95 -10.79
CA GLN A 361 -13.79 -12.02 -10.80
C GLN A 361 -13.16 -13.24 -10.10
N TRP A 362 -13.96 -14.24 -9.68
CA TRP A 362 -13.46 -15.42 -8.96
C TRP A 362 -13.83 -16.73 -9.64
N GLY A 363 -15.09 -16.94 -10.02
CA GLY A 363 -15.52 -18.23 -10.55
C GLY A 363 -16.99 -18.58 -10.31
N THR A 364 -17.30 -19.87 -10.30
CA THR A 364 -18.66 -20.42 -10.13
C THR A 364 -18.68 -21.52 -9.09
N VAL A 365 -19.77 -21.57 -8.32
CA VAL A 365 -20.10 -22.69 -7.44
C VAL A 365 -21.37 -23.37 -7.92
N TYR A 366 -21.35 -24.69 -7.99
CA TYR A 366 -22.47 -25.55 -8.37
C TYR A 366 -22.79 -26.52 -7.22
N LEU A 367 -24.06 -26.58 -6.83
CA LEU A 367 -24.57 -27.49 -5.82
C LEU A 367 -25.12 -28.74 -6.51
N LEU A 368 -24.44 -29.87 -6.29
CA LEU A 368 -24.82 -31.15 -6.87
C LEU A 368 -25.48 -32.02 -5.80
N CYS A 369 -26.75 -32.33 -5.99
CA CYS A 369 -27.45 -33.29 -5.15
C CYS A 369 -27.17 -34.71 -5.65
N LEU A 370 -26.52 -35.53 -4.83
CA LEU A 370 -26.24 -36.94 -5.10
C LEU A 370 -26.82 -37.81 -3.99
N PRO A 371 -27.21 -39.07 -4.29
CA PRO A 371 -27.54 -40.04 -3.26
C PRO A 371 -26.36 -40.22 -2.29
N PRO A 372 -26.60 -40.37 -0.97
CA PRO A 372 -25.53 -40.47 0.03
C PRO A 372 -24.64 -41.71 -0.11
N THR A 373 -25.01 -42.67 -0.96
CA THR A 373 -24.26 -43.89 -1.26
C THR A 373 -23.37 -43.80 -2.50
N ALA A 374 -23.43 -42.71 -3.27
CA ALA A 374 -22.73 -42.59 -4.55
C ALA A 374 -21.23 -42.31 -4.35
N THR A 375 -20.37 -43.29 -4.60
CA THR A 375 -18.91 -43.22 -4.43
C THR A 375 -18.16 -42.51 -5.56
N HIS A 376 -18.78 -42.44 -6.74
CA HIS A 376 -18.19 -41.91 -7.98
C HIS A 376 -19.21 -41.03 -8.73
N VAL A 377 -18.73 -39.94 -9.32
CA VAL A 377 -19.54 -39.03 -10.15
C VAL A 377 -19.26 -39.26 -11.63
N SER A 378 -20.24 -39.81 -12.35
CA SER A 378 -20.13 -40.10 -13.79
C SER A 378 -20.13 -38.85 -14.66
N ALA A 379 -19.55 -38.96 -15.86
CA ALA A 379 -19.52 -37.87 -16.85
C ALA A 379 -20.93 -37.39 -17.28
N GLU A 380 -21.92 -38.27 -17.28
CA GLU A 380 -23.32 -37.92 -17.60
C GLU A 380 -23.92 -37.01 -16.52
N THR A 381 -23.62 -37.28 -15.24
CA THR A 381 -24.05 -36.45 -14.12
C THR A 381 -23.38 -35.08 -14.13
N LEU A 382 -22.12 -35.03 -14.61
CA LEU A 382 -21.35 -33.78 -14.76
C LEU A 382 -21.76 -32.93 -15.97
N ARG A 383 -22.64 -33.43 -16.85
CA ARG A 383 -23.08 -32.70 -18.05
C ARG A 383 -23.66 -31.32 -17.72
N GLN A 384 -24.63 -31.24 -16.80
CA GLN A 384 -25.28 -29.98 -16.43
C GLN A 384 -24.33 -29.00 -15.71
N PRO A 385 -23.53 -29.42 -14.71
CA PRO A 385 -22.51 -28.58 -14.11
C PRO A 385 -21.53 -27.98 -15.12
N VAL A 386 -20.98 -28.81 -16.03
CA VAL A 386 -19.96 -28.35 -17.00
C VAL A 386 -20.55 -27.40 -18.04
N LEU A 387 -21.79 -27.62 -18.50
CA LEU A 387 -22.48 -26.68 -19.40
C LEU A 387 -22.75 -25.33 -18.71
N THR A 388 -23.17 -25.37 -17.44
CA THR A 388 -23.35 -24.17 -16.61
C THR A 388 -22.04 -23.41 -16.43
N PHE A 389 -20.94 -24.11 -16.14
CA PHE A 389 -19.61 -23.52 -16.07
C PHE A 389 -19.18 -22.88 -17.39
N GLY A 390 -19.54 -23.47 -18.53
CA GLY A 390 -19.30 -22.87 -19.84
C GLY A 390 -20.03 -21.54 -20.03
N GLY A 391 -21.33 -21.49 -19.73
CA GLY A 391 -22.11 -20.25 -19.80
C GLY A 391 -21.62 -19.17 -18.83
N HIS A 392 -21.24 -19.56 -17.61
CA HIS A 392 -20.67 -18.64 -16.63
C HIS A 392 -19.27 -18.16 -17.02
N LEU A 393 -18.43 -19.01 -17.63
CA LEU A 393 -17.14 -18.60 -18.15
C LEU A 393 -17.29 -17.52 -19.21
N LEU A 394 -18.23 -17.69 -20.16
CA LEU A 394 -18.52 -16.68 -21.17
C LEU A 394 -18.94 -15.34 -20.54
N SER A 395 -19.81 -15.39 -19.52
CA SER A 395 -20.22 -14.20 -18.77
C SER A 395 -19.07 -13.55 -17.99
N LEU A 396 -18.22 -14.35 -17.32
CA LEU A 396 -17.02 -13.88 -16.63
C LEU A 396 -16.00 -13.26 -17.59
N LEU A 397 -15.82 -13.82 -18.78
CA LEU A 397 -14.99 -13.23 -19.83
C LEU A 397 -15.61 -11.95 -20.43
N GLY A 398 -16.87 -11.66 -20.11
CA GLY A 398 -17.59 -10.47 -20.57
C GLY A 398 -18.13 -10.61 -22.00
N THR A 399 -18.37 -11.82 -22.49
CA THR A 399 -18.86 -12.04 -23.87
C THR A 399 -20.24 -11.40 -24.08
N PRO A 400 -20.50 -10.77 -25.24
CA PRO A 400 -21.80 -10.19 -25.57
C PRO A 400 -22.93 -11.21 -25.41
N GLN A 401 -24.15 -10.74 -25.15
CA GLN A 401 -25.32 -11.63 -25.03
C GLN A 401 -26.05 -11.76 -26.37
N SER A 402 -25.95 -10.75 -27.23
CA SER A 402 -26.62 -10.71 -28.52
C SER A 402 -25.84 -11.46 -29.60
N GLY A 403 -26.55 -12.23 -30.44
CA GLY A 403 -26.00 -12.83 -31.64
C GLY A 403 -25.52 -14.29 -31.54
N SER A 404 -25.10 -14.83 -32.68
CA SER A 404 -24.52 -16.18 -32.75
C SER A 404 -23.16 -16.26 -32.05
N LEU A 405 -22.73 -17.46 -31.66
CA LEU A 405 -21.44 -17.63 -30.98
C LEU A 405 -20.26 -17.01 -31.78
N PRO A 406 -20.12 -17.23 -33.11
CA PRO A 406 -19.05 -16.58 -33.87
C PRO A 406 -19.13 -15.05 -33.83
N LEU A 407 -20.34 -14.48 -33.94
CA LEU A 407 -20.53 -13.02 -33.89
C LEU A 407 -20.10 -12.48 -32.52
N ARG A 408 -20.55 -13.12 -31.42
CA ARG A 408 -20.18 -12.76 -30.04
C ARG A 408 -18.68 -12.83 -29.79
N LEU A 409 -18.00 -13.85 -30.30
CA LEU A 409 -16.55 -14.01 -30.18
C LEU A 409 -15.80 -12.94 -30.97
N SER A 410 -16.25 -12.62 -32.18
CA SER A 410 -15.66 -11.55 -32.98
C SER A 410 -15.80 -10.19 -32.31
N THR A 411 -16.98 -9.89 -31.74
CA THR A 411 -17.24 -8.67 -30.97
C THR A 411 -16.39 -8.63 -29.71
N LEU A 412 -16.26 -9.74 -28.99
CA LEU A 412 -15.36 -9.83 -27.83
C LEU A 412 -13.91 -9.50 -28.22
N ALA A 413 -13.41 -10.06 -29.32
CA ALA A 413 -12.06 -9.78 -29.79
C ALA A 413 -11.82 -8.29 -30.07
N ARG A 414 -12.81 -7.60 -30.69
CA ARG A 414 -12.74 -6.14 -30.95
C ARG A 414 -12.81 -5.31 -29.66
N ILE A 415 -13.69 -5.68 -28.73
CA ILE A 415 -13.77 -5.05 -27.41
C ILE A 415 -12.41 -5.19 -26.68
N ARG A 416 -11.81 -6.39 -26.68
CA ARG A 416 -10.51 -6.64 -26.03
C ARG A 416 -9.35 -5.93 -26.72
N SER A 417 -9.36 -5.87 -28.06
CA SER A 417 -8.38 -5.09 -28.83
C SER A 417 -8.39 -3.61 -28.40
N THR A 418 -9.59 -3.05 -28.21
CA THR A 418 -9.77 -1.67 -27.76
C THR A 418 -9.29 -1.46 -26.33
N ASP A 419 -9.72 -2.31 -25.38
CA ASP A 419 -9.30 -2.24 -23.97
C ASP A 419 -7.76 -2.30 -23.84
N LEU A 420 -7.11 -3.23 -24.55
CA LEU A 420 -5.66 -3.38 -24.56
C LEU A 420 -4.94 -2.18 -25.18
N LEU A 421 -5.45 -1.64 -26.30
CA LEU A 421 -4.89 -0.45 -26.93
C LEU A 421 -4.92 0.76 -25.99
N LEU A 422 -6.06 0.97 -25.30
CA LEU A 422 -6.22 2.06 -24.34
C LEU A 422 -5.30 1.88 -23.13
N ARG A 423 -5.18 0.65 -22.61
CA ARG A 423 -4.28 0.32 -21.49
C ARG A 423 -2.82 0.55 -21.83
N ALA A 424 -2.33 -0.02 -22.93
CA ALA A 424 -0.95 0.14 -23.39
C ALA A 424 -0.60 1.63 -23.61
N SER A 425 -1.51 2.40 -24.20
CA SER A 425 -1.33 3.85 -24.39
C SER A 425 -1.26 4.60 -23.06
N SER A 426 -2.07 4.21 -22.08
CA SER A 426 -2.06 4.78 -20.72
C SER A 426 -0.78 4.43 -19.96
N SER A 427 -0.31 3.18 -20.03
CA SER A 427 0.94 2.72 -19.41
C SER A 427 2.15 3.47 -20.02
N LEU A 428 2.20 3.66 -21.34
CA LEU A 428 3.22 4.51 -21.99
C LEU A 428 3.15 5.97 -21.51
N GLY A 429 1.96 6.55 -21.41
CA GLY A 429 1.80 7.92 -20.90
C GLY A 429 2.28 8.05 -19.45
N SER A 430 2.02 7.04 -18.63
CA SER A 430 2.47 6.99 -17.23
C SER A 430 4.00 6.86 -17.14
N LEU A 431 4.60 6.02 -17.99
CA LEU A 431 6.06 5.90 -18.12
C LEU A 431 6.71 7.23 -18.57
N ALA A 432 6.11 7.93 -19.54
CA ALA A 432 6.59 9.23 -20.00
C ALA A 432 6.57 10.28 -18.87
N ARG A 433 5.46 10.36 -18.12
CA ARG A 433 5.33 11.27 -16.97
C ARG A 433 6.31 10.93 -15.85
N LEU A 434 6.52 9.63 -15.57
CA LEU A 434 7.51 9.17 -14.59
C LEU A 434 8.94 9.58 -15.02
N SER A 435 9.28 9.39 -16.29
CA SER A 435 10.58 9.78 -16.86
C SER A 435 10.84 11.30 -16.78
N LEU A 436 9.79 12.10 -16.90
CA LEU A 436 9.86 13.56 -16.75
C LEU A 436 9.96 13.99 -15.27
N ALA A 437 9.21 13.33 -14.38
CA ALA A 437 9.19 13.66 -12.96
C ALA A 437 10.48 13.28 -12.22
N LEU A 438 11.15 12.20 -12.65
CA LEU A 438 12.35 11.66 -12.02
C LEU A 438 13.53 11.66 -13.01
N PRO A 439 14.23 12.81 -13.18
CA PRO A 439 15.32 12.90 -14.16
C PRO A 439 16.55 12.07 -13.81
N SER A 440 16.71 11.66 -12.55
CA SER A 440 17.83 10.85 -12.04
C SER A 440 17.62 9.33 -12.18
N ILE A 441 16.50 8.86 -12.73
CA ILE A 441 16.24 7.43 -12.94
C ILE A 441 17.06 6.89 -14.12
N SER A 442 17.67 5.71 -13.97
CA SER A 442 18.27 5.01 -15.11
C SER A 442 17.21 4.49 -16.05
N ILE A 443 17.40 4.73 -17.35
CA ILE A 443 16.55 4.17 -18.40
C ILE A 443 17.42 3.24 -19.25
N PRO A 444 17.33 1.91 -19.07
CA PRO A 444 18.11 0.95 -19.84
C PRO A 444 17.62 0.89 -21.29
N ARG A 445 18.43 0.28 -22.17
CA ARG A 445 18.04 0.05 -23.57
C ARG A 445 16.83 -0.86 -23.70
N SER A 446 16.65 -1.83 -22.81
CA SER A 446 15.50 -2.74 -22.78
C SER A 446 14.15 -2.00 -22.67
N VAL A 447 14.12 -0.87 -21.95
CA VAL A 447 12.95 0.00 -21.83
C VAL A 447 12.74 0.81 -23.10
N ALA A 448 13.81 1.35 -23.70
CA ALA A 448 13.70 2.07 -24.97
C ALA A 448 13.24 1.15 -26.12
N ASP A 449 13.78 -0.06 -26.18
CA ASP A 449 13.38 -1.10 -27.13
C ASP A 449 11.91 -1.49 -26.88
N GLY A 450 11.52 -1.71 -25.62
CA GLY A 450 10.13 -1.97 -25.23
C GLY A 450 9.17 -0.85 -25.62
N VAL A 451 9.53 0.42 -25.38
CA VAL A 451 8.71 1.57 -25.82
C VAL A 451 8.61 1.63 -27.34
N SER A 452 9.70 1.37 -28.07
CA SER A 452 9.68 1.35 -29.53
C SER A 452 8.81 0.22 -30.09
N THR A 453 8.89 -0.98 -29.52
CA THR A 453 8.06 -2.12 -29.92
C THR A 453 6.60 -1.88 -29.58
N THR A 454 6.30 -1.33 -28.40
CA THR A 454 4.94 -0.92 -28.03
C THR A 454 4.37 0.08 -29.02
N VAL A 455 5.08 1.16 -29.35
CA VAL A 455 4.59 2.19 -30.28
C VAL A 455 4.34 1.59 -31.67
N HIS A 456 5.27 0.76 -32.18
CA HIS A 456 5.11 0.08 -33.46
C HIS A 456 3.89 -0.86 -33.49
N HIS A 457 3.69 -1.62 -32.41
CA HIS A 457 2.52 -2.51 -32.30
C HIS A 457 1.22 -1.76 -32.04
N LEU A 458 1.24 -0.61 -31.36
CA LEU A 458 0.08 0.28 -31.22
C LEU A 458 -0.34 0.87 -32.57
N GLU A 459 0.61 1.31 -33.40
CA GLU A 459 0.34 1.80 -34.76
C GLU A 459 -0.34 0.71 -35.61
N ARG A 460 0.18 -0.52 -35.57
CA ARG A 460 -0.43 -1.65 -36.27
C ARG A 460 -1.79 -2.05 -35.70
N ALA A 461 -1.93 -2.09 -34.38
CA ALA A 461 -3.20 -2.42 -33.72
C ALA A 461 -4.29 -1.39 -34.07
N CYS A 462 -3.94 -0.10 -34.08
CA CYS A 462 -4.84 0.97 -34.50
C CYS A 462 -5.28 0.81 -35.96
N ALA A 463 -4.37 0.43 -36.86
CA ALA A 463 -4.68 0.20 -38.27
C ALA A 463 -5.57 -1.03 -38.52
N SER A 464 -5.47 -2.06 -37.68
CA SER A 464 -6.19 -3.34 -37.85
C SER A 464 -7.24 -3.62 -36.77
N LEU A 465 -7.84 -2.58 -36.19
CA LEU A 465 -8.74 -2.67 -35.02
C LEU A 465 -10.03 -3.47 -35.28
N GLY A 466 -10.44 -3.60 -36.54
CA GLY A 466 -11.62 -4.37 -36.97
C GLY A 466 -11.37 -5.88 -37.17
N GLY A 467 -10.12 -6.33 -37.20
CA GLY A 467 -9.74 -7.71 -37.51
C GLY A 467 -9.04 -8.46 -36.36
N PRO A 468 -8.80 -9.77 -36.51
CA PRO A 468 -8.12 -10.59 -35.49
C PRO A 468 -6.66 -10.15 -35.25
N GLU A 469 -5.99 -9.58 -36.27
CA GLU A 469 -4.64 -9.06 -36.16
C GLU A 469 -4.52 -7.86 -35.20
N GLY A 470 -5.60 -7.06 -35.07
CA GLY A 470 -5.65 -5.95 -34.12
C GLY A 470 -5.45 -6.43 -32.69
N LEU A 471 -6.15 -7.50 -32.30
CA LEU A 471 -6.01 -8.09 -30.97
C LEU A 471 -4.58 -8.61 -30.71
N ARG A 472 -3.97 -9.26 -31.71
CA ARG A 472 -2.61 -9.79 -31.59
C ARG A 472 -1.59 -8.68 -31.35
N HIS A 473 -1.67 -7.60 -32.14
CA HIS A 473 -0.77 -6.46 -31.97
C HIS A 473 -1.04 -5.68 -30.68
N ALA A 474 -2.30 -5.50 -30.29
CA ALA A 474 -2.65 -4.84 -29.03
C ALA A 474 -2.13 -5.62 -27.80
N ARG A 475 -2.17 -6.96 -27.85
CA ARG A 475 -1.61 -7.83 -26.80
C ARG A 475 -0.10 -7.64 -26.64
N ILE A 476 0.64 -7.69 -27.75
CA ILE A 476 2.11 -7.50 -27.73
C ILE A 476 2.45 -6.09 -27.23
N ALA A 477 1.69 -5.07 -27.65
CA ALA A 477 1.91 -3.71 -27.20
C ALA A 477 1.73 -3.57 -25.68
N GLU A 478 0.67 -4.14 -25.12
CA GLU A 478 0.40 -4.10 -23.68
C GLU A 478 1.45 -4.86 -22.87
N GLU A 479 1.83 -6.06 -23.31
CA GLU A 479 2.87 -6.86 -22.66
C GLU A 479 4.23 -6.14 -22.63
N GLU A 480 4.66 -5.56 -23.76
CA GLU A 480 5.91 -4.81 -23.85
C GLU A 480 5.85 -3.48 -23.07
N ALA A 481 4.68 -2.83 -23.01
CA ALA A 481 4.49 -1.59 -22.25
C ALA A 481 4.61 -1.85 -20.74
N GLU A 482 3.96 -2.91 -20.25
CA GLU A 482 4.02 -3.33 -18.85
C GLU A 482 5.42 -3.82 -18.49
N ARG A 483 6.06 -4.62 -19.36
CA ARG A 483 7.46 -5.04 -19.19
C ARG A 483 8.40 -3.84 -19.07
N ALA A 484 8.26 -2.85 -19.96
CA ALA A 484 9.05 -1.64 -19.93
C ALA A 484 8.77 -0.79 -18.69
N PHE A 485 7.51 -0.70 -18.22
CA PHE A 485 7.14 0.03 -17.01
C PHE A 485 7.68 -0.62 -15.74
N PHE A 486 7.64 -1.95 -15.65
CA PHE A 486 8.07 -2.74 -14.49
C PHE A 486 9.50 -3.30 -14.61
N GLU A 487 10.33 -2.73 -15.48
CA GLU A 487 11.71 -3.17 -15.65
C GLU A 487 12.48 -3.03 -14.32
N LYS A 488 13.00 -4.16 -13.81
CA LYS A 488 13.64 -4.27 -12.47
C LYS A 488 14.75 -3.23 -12.24
N SER A 489 15.49 -2.84 -13.27
CA SER A 489 16.60 -1.89 -13.17
C SER A 489 16.17 -0.44 -12.97
N MET A 490 14.95 -0.05 -13.37
CA MET A 490 14.45 1.31 -13.13
C MET A 490 14.12 1.54 -11.64
N VAL A 491 13.59 0.52 -10.96
CA VAL A 491 13.24 0.58 -9.54
C VAL A 491 14.47 0.51 -8.63
N GLY A 492 15.48 -0.29 -9.01
CA GLY A 492 16.68 -0.50 -8.20
C GLY A 492 17.61 0.72 -8.03
N GLN A 493 17.53 1.72 -8.91
CA GLN A 493 18.44 2.88 -8.88
C GLN A 493 17.85 4.14 -8.24
N LEU A 494 16.58 4.12 -7.83
CA LEU A 494 15.97 5.21 -7.05
C LEU A 494 16.65 5.39 -5.69
N TYR A 495 17.39 4.38 -5.22
CA TYR A 495 18.03 4.31 -3.90
C TYR A 495 19.40 4.99 -3.78
N PHE A 496 19.96 5.58 -4.85
CA PHE A 496 21.23 6.32 -4.76
C PHE A 496 21.05 7.82 -5.10
N PRO A 497 20.60 8.63 -4.12
CA PRO A 497 20.65 10.08 -4.20
C PRO A 497 22.03 10.58 -4.62
N ASP A 498 22.10 11.64 -5.42
CA ASP A 498 23.37 12.18 -5.92
C ASP A 498 24.28 12.66 -4.76
N GLU A 499 23.70 12.98 -3.61
CA GLU A 499 24.39 13.31 -2.37
C GLU A 499 25.28 12.14 -1.89
N HIS A 500 24.80 10.89 -2.00
CA HIS A 500 25.57 9.71 -1.63
C HIS A 500 26.71 9.43 -2.61
N LYS A 501 26.56 9.79 -3.89
CA LYS A 501 27.69 9.72 -4.85
C LYS A 501 28.81 10.67 -4.43
N ILE A 502 28.46 11.91 -4.08
CA ILE A 502 29.43 12.92 -3.64
C ILE A 502 30.13 12.46 -2.35
N ALA A 503 29.38 11.92 -1.39
CA ALA A 503 29.92 11.40 -0.14
C ALA A 503 30.94 10.25 -0.33
N VAL A 504 30.77 9.41 -1.35
CA VAL A 504 31.72 8.33 -1.68
C VAL A 504 32.97 8.86 -2.37
N TYR A 505 32.86 9.89 -3.23
CA TYR A 505 34.01 10.44 -3.97
C TYR A 505 34.81 11.49 -3.19
N LEU A 506 34.20 12.19 -2.22
CA LEU A 506 34.86 13.26 -1.45
C LEU A 506 36.08 12.78 -0.65
N PRO A 507 36.07 11.62 0.05
CA PRO A 507 37.25 11.10 0.75
C PRO A 507 38.38 10.68 -0.21
N LEU A 508 38.05 10.30 -1.44
CA LEU A 508 39.01 9.83 -2.44
C LEU A 508 39.68 10.99 -3.19
N LEU A 509 38.94 12.07 -3.44
CA LEU A 509 39.42 13.27 -4.13
C LEU A 509 39.96 14.35 -3.18
N GLY A 510 39.49 14.42 -1.94
CA GLY A 510 39.85 15.44 -0.95
C GLY A 510 41.36 15.54 -0.65
N PRO A 511 42.06 14.43 -0.36
CA PRO A 511 43.50 14.44 -0.07
C PRO A 511 44.37 14.92 -1.24
N VAL A 512 43.89 14.77 -2.48
CA VAL A 512 44.58 15.24 -3.68
C VAL A 512 44.16 16.67 -4.04
N GLY A 513 42.87 17.00 -3.89
CA GLY A 513 42.29 18.29 -4.23
C GLY A 513 42.71 19.41 -3.28
N VAL A 514 42.73 19.16 -1.97
CA VAL A 514 43.07 20.18 -0.96
C VAL A 514 44.47 20.75 -1.16
N PRO A 515 45.55 19.94 -1.32
CA PRO A 515 46.88 20.47 -1.59
C PRO A 515 47.00 21.20 -2.95
N LEU A 516 46.26 20.76 -3.98
CA LEU A 516 46.27 21.40 -5.31
C LEU A 516 45.56 22.76 -5.30
N VAL A 517 44.46 22.89 -4.57
CA VAL A 517 43.74 24.17 -4.38
C VAL A 517 44.55 25.10 -3.51
N LEU A 518 45.11 24.62 -2.40
CA LEU A 518 45.97 25.41 -1.53
C LEU A 518 47.25 25.86 -2.24
N GLY A 519 47.79 25.01 -3.12
CA GLY A 519 48.91 25.34 -4.01
C GLY A 519 48.56 26.44 -5.01
N LEU A 520 47.32 26.45 -5.52
CA LEU A 520 46.84 27.47 -6.45
C LEU A 520 46.52 28.81 -5.76
N ILE A 521 45.96 28.78 -4.53
CA ILE A 521 45.65 29.97 -3.73
C ILE A 521 46.93 30.65 -3.20
N ASN A 522 47.94 29.86 -2.81
CA ASN A 522 49.22 30.37 -2.30
C ASN A 522 50.17 30.85 -3.41
N GLU A 523 49.74 30.81 -4.67
CA GLU A 523 50.50 31.32 -5.80
C GLU A 523 49.95 32.70 -6.18
N PRO A 524 50.51 33.80 -5.64
CA PRO A 524 50.03 35.13 -6.00
C PRO A 524 50.25 35.36 -7.50
N PRO A 525 49.26 35.90 -8.23
CA PRO A 525 49.46 36.29 -9.61
C PRO A 525 50.63 37.27 -9.64
N THR A 526 51.68 36.92 -10.39
CA THR A 526 52.85 37.75 -10.57
C THR A 526 52.44 39.11 -11.14
N SER A 527 52.36 40.15 -10.29
CA SER A 527 52.77 41.53 -10.61
C SER A 527 52.44 42.53 -9.49
N ARG A 528 53.48 42.96 -8.75
CA ARG A 528 53.87 44.37 -8.43
C ARG A 528 54.62 44.47 -7.08
N PRO A 529 55.73 45.23 -7.00
CA PRO A 529 56.52 45.36 -5.78
C PRO A 529 56.00 46.52 -4.91
N GLY A 530 56.10 46.34 -3.58
CA GLY A 530 56.15 47.42 -2.60
C GLY A 530 54.88 47.63 -1.77
N LEU A 531 54.93 47.19 -0.50
CA LEU A 531 54.64 48.02 0.69
C LEU A 531 54.70 47.12 1.94
N SER A 532 55.57 47.50 2.87
CA SER A 532 55.81 46.88 4.17
C SER A 532 54.62 47.03 5.10
N LEU A 533 54.28 45.99 5.86
CA LEU A 533 53.62 46.10 7.17
C LEU A 533 53.96 44.85 8.03
N ASN A 534 54.25 45.13 9.30
CA ASN A 534 54.86 44.25 10.30
C ASN A 534 54.11 42.93 10.57
N SER A 535 54.87 41.84 10.76
CA SER A 535 54.37 40.54 11.22
C SER A 535 54.80 40.24 12.67
N THR A 536 53.99 40.64 13.63
CA THR A 536 53.85 39.93 14.92
C THR A 536 52.75 38.90 14.76
N HIS A 537 53.09 37.64 14.50
CA HIS A 537 52.32 36.41 14.80
C HIS A 537 52.95 35.24 14.03
N GLN A 538 54.09 34.75 14.51
CA GLN A 538 54.72 33.54 13.94
C GLN A 538 55.32 32.65 15.03
N ASN A 539 54.55 32.41 16.10
CA ASN A 539 54.95 31.49 17.17
C ASN A 539 53.83 30.52 17.59
N GLN A 540 53.05 30.04 16.61
CA GLN A 540 51.94 29.11 16.87
C GLN A 540 51.80 27.96 15.83
N GLN A 541 52.82 27.71 15.02
CA GLN A 541 52.77 26.68 13.95
C GLN A 541 53.71 25.48 14.14
N HIS A 542 54.55 25.45 15.17
CA HIS A 542 55.48 24.33 15.39
C HIS A 542 54.96 23.21 16.32
N GLN A 543 53.72 23.32 16.82
CA GLN A 543 53.09 22.28 17.65
C GLN A 543 52.07 21.42 16.86
N GLN A 544 51.85 21.73 15.58
CA GLN A 544 50.79 21.13 14.77
C GLN A 544 51.26 19.96 13.88
N HIS A 545 52.58 19.78 13.69
CA HIS A 545 53.12 18.75 12.80
C HIS A 545 53.30 17.36 13.43
N GLN A 546 53.26 17.23 14.76
CA GLN A 546 53.35 15.93 15.44
C GLN A 546 51.99 15.24 15.62
N HIS A 547 50.87 15.99 15.62
CA HIS A 547 49.54 15.40 15.71
C HIS A 547 49.03 14.81 14.37
N HIS A 548 49.50 15.30 13.22
CA HIS A 548 49.01 14.86 11.92
C HIS A 548 49.44 13.43 11.54
N HIS A 549 50.60 12.95 11.99
CA HIS A 549 51.03 11.58 11.72
C HIS A 549 50.35 10.54 12.61
N HIS A 550 49.99 10.90 13.84
CA HIS A 550 49.18 10.03 14.69
C HIS A 550 47.72 9.98 14.23
N LEU A 551 47.17 11.08 13.71
CA LEU A 551 45.80 11.13 13.18
C LEU A 551 45.63 10.27 11.91
N LEU A 552 46.63 10.26 11.03
CA LEU A 552 46.59 9.47 9.79
C LEU A 552 46.73 7.96 10.06
N LEU A 553 47.53 7.57 11.07
CA LEU A 553 47.65 6.17 11.50
C LEU A 553 46.41 5.71 12.26
N LEU A 554 45.74 6.60 13.02
CA LEU A 554 44.46 6.32 13.67
C LEU A 554 43.34 6.17 12.63
N LEU A 555 43.32 7.01 11.59
CA LEU A 555 42.34 6.93 10.49
C LEU A 555 42.48 5.64 9.68
N LEU A 556 43.71 5.15 9.48
CA LEU A 556 43.98 3.90 8.77
C LEU A 556 43.67 2.66 9.64
N LEU A 557 43.76 2.79 10.98
CA LEU A 557 43.32 1.76 11.92
C LEU A 557 41.78 1.73 12.06
N LEU A 558 41.12 2.90 12.03
CA LEU A 558 39.66 3.05 12.04
C LEU A 558 39.00 2.51 10.74
N LEU A 559 39.67 2.64 9.60
CA LEU A 559 39.23 2.07 8.32
C LEU A 559 39.40 0.54 8.22
N LEU A 560 40.22 -0.08 9.08
CA LEU A 560 40.40 -1.54 9.15
C LEU A 560 39.57 -2.21 10.24
N LEU A 561 38.96 -1.45 11.16
CA LEU A 561 38.14 -1.94 12.27
C LEU A 561 36.62 -1.85 12.02
N THR A 562 36.18 -1.30 10.89
CA THR A 562 34.75 -1.03 10.61
C THR A 562 34.03 -2.09 9.75
N THR A 563 34.60 -3.27 9.56
CA THR A 563 33.96 -4.36 8.79
C THR A 563 33.56 -5.58 9.64
N GLN A 564 33.34 -5.45 10.96
CA GLN A 564 33.12 -6.64 11.79
C GLN A 564 31.99 -6.65 12.82
N ASP A 565 31.16 -5.61 12.97
CA ASP A 565 30.04 -5.63 13.94
C ASP A 565 28.63 -5.34 13.38
N ALA A 566 28.46 -5.23 12.06
CA ALA A 566 27.17 -4.90 11.43
C ALA A 566 26.24 -6.11 11.19
N ALA A 567 26.20 -7.08 12.12
CA ALA A 567 25.40 -8.30 11.93
C ALA A 567 24.34 -8.58 13.02
N ASN A 568 24.08 -7.68 13.99
CA ASN A 568 23.14 -8.01 15.07
C ASN A 568 22.25 -6.87 15.63
N GLU A 569 22.10 -5.73 14.95
CA GLU A 569 21.29 -4.59 15.45
C GLU A 569 20.16 -4.15 14.50
N MET A 570 19.25 -5.03 14.09
CA MET A 570 18.04 -4.61 13.36
C MET A 570 16.78 -4.75 14.21
N LEU A 571 15.85 -3.79 14.09
CA LEU A 571 14.51 -3.87 14.67
C LEU A 571 13.78 -5.10 14.07
N PRO A 572 13.16 -5.97 14.87
CA PRO A 572 12.47 -7.14 14.35
C PRO A 572 11.18 -6.76 13.60
N ASP A 573 10.68 -7.67 12.76
CA ASP A 573 9.40 -7.48 12.06
C ASP A 573 8.25 -7.10 13.03
N PRO A 574 7.37 -6.16 12.64
CA PRO A 574 6.27 -5.72 13.48
C PRO A 574 5.28 -6.85 13.77
N ALA A 575 4.83 -6.95 15.02
CA ALA A 575 3.81 -7.92 15.43
C ALA A 575 2.42 -7.57 14.89
N LEU A 576 2.14 -6.27 14.74
CA LEU A 576 0.92 -5.74 14.12
C LEU A 576 1.27 -4.60 13.17
N THR A 577 0.66 -4.62 11.98
CA THR A 577 0.57 -3.46 11.07
C THR A 577 -0.91 -3.16 10.89
N LEU A 578 -1.31 -1.93 11.17
CA LEU A 578 -2.72 -1.53 11.27
C LEU A 578 -2.90 -0.07 10.91
N THR A 579 -4.13 0.33 10.58
CA THR A 579 -4.47 1.73 10.38
C THR A 579 -5.41 2.23 11.48
N ILE A 580 -5.41 3.52 11.82
CA ILE A 580 -6.39 4.11 12.74
C ILE A 580 -6.94 5.43 12.19
N PRO A 581 -8.20 5.79 12.48
CA PRO A 581 -8.69 7.12 12.16
C PRO A 581 -8.12 8.16 13.13
N SER A 582 -7.79 9.34 12.65
CA SER A 582 -7.41 10.50 13.46
C SER A 582 -8.61 11.03 14.26
N LEU A 583 -8.36 11.50 15.49
CA LEU A 583 -9.32 12.21 16.32
C LEU A 583 -9.72 13.57 15.73
N HIS A 584 -8.87 14.20 14.93
CA HIS A 584 -9.13 15.53 14.37
C HIS A 584 -10.27 15.50 13.32
N ASP A 585 -10.14 14.61 12.33
CA ASP A 585 -11.00 14.58 11.14
C ASP A 585 -11.26 13.17 10.58
N GLY A 586 -10.79 12.11 11.25
CA GLY A 586 -10.93 10.74 10.78
C GLY A 586 -9.94 10.32 9.69
N THR A 587 -8.92 11.13 9.39
CA THR A 587 -7.83 10.77 8.47
C THR A 587 -7.19 9.44 8.85
N VAL A 588 -6.94 8.56 7.87
CA VAL A 588 -6.38 7.23 8.12
C VAL A 588 -4.87 7.34 8.34
N LEU A 589 -4.40 6.89 9.50
CA LEU A 589 -3.00 6.87 9.91
C LEU A 589 -2.46 5.43 9.84
N ASP A 590 -1.25 5.25 9.33
CA ASP A 590 -0.53 3.97 9.25
C ASP A 590 0.34 3.76 10.50
N CYS A 591 0.15 2.61 11.16
CA CYS A 591 0.70 2.33 12.49
C CYS A 591 1.27 0.90 12.57
N ARG A 592 2.34 0.74 13.36
CA ARG A 592 3.00 -0.54 13.66
C ARG A 592 3.14 -0.73 15.17
N VAL A 593 3.02 -1.97 15.64
CA VAL A 593 3.26 -2.35 17.03
C VAL A 593 4.22 -3.53 17.10
N TYR A 594 5.25 -3.40 17.94
CA TYR A 594 6.29 -4.39 18.18
C TYR A 594 6.13 -4.98 19.58
N HIS A 595 6.19 -6.31 19.68
CA HIS A 595 6.09 -7.03 20.95
C HIS A 595 7.49 -7.42 21.46
N PRO A 596 7.80 -7.16 22.74
CA PRO A 596 9.07 -7.55 23.32
C PRO A 596 9.17 -9.07 23.49
N ALA A 597 10.39 -9.58 23.64
CA ALA A 597 10.64 -11.00 23.89
C ALA A 597 9.92 -11.56 25.13
N SER A 598 9.54 -10.72 26.11
CA SER A 598 8.73 -11.10 27.28
C SER A 598 7.31 -11.56 26.94
N LEU A 599 6.81 -11.20 25.75
CA LEU A 599 5.52 -11.68 25.21
C LEU A 599 5.68 -12.90 24.30
N ALA A 600 6.90 -13.25 23.89
CA ALA A 600 7.15 -14.44 23.08
C ALA A 600 6.95 -15.74 23.88
N ALA A 601 6.76 -16.86 23.19
CA ALA A 601 6.58 -18.20 23.76
C ALA A 601 7.89 -18.77 24.36
N ASN A 602 8.53 -18.02 25.26
CA ASN A 602 9.73 -18.43 25.97
C ASN A 602 9.40 -18.68 27.45
N PRO A 603 9.49 -19.93 27.95
CA PRO A 603 9.21 -20.27 29.35
C PRO A 603 10.14 -19.57 30.36
N ARG A 604 11.29 -19.07 29.93
CA ARG A 604 12.30 -18.40 30.79
C ARG A 604 12.19 -16.87 30.80
N ALA A 605 11.33 -16.27 29.98
CA ALA A 605 11.21 -14.81 29.91
C ALA A 605 10.36 -14.26 31.07
N PRO A 606 10.76 -13.14 31.70
CA PRO A 606 9.99 -12.52 32.78
C PRO A 606 8.61 -12.05 32.29
N PRO A 607 7.58 -12.05 33.15
CA PRO A 607 6.24 -11.60 32.76
C PRO A 607 6.25 -10.12 32.39
N TRP A 608 5.63 -9.79 31.25
CA TRP A 608 5.53 -8.41 30.79
C TRP A 608 4.64 -7.58 31.72
N ARG A 609 5.16 -6.45 32.20
CA ARG A 609 4.51 -5.57 33.19
C ARG A 609 3.70 -4.43 32.55
N ARG A 610 3.09 -4.68 31.40
CA ARG A 610 2.23 -3.71 30.66
C ARG A 610 2.92 -2.40 30.30
N HIS A 611 4.24 -2.37 30.20
CA HIS A 611 4.99 -1.17 29.82
C HIS A 611 4.92 -0.95 28.31
N ALA A 612 4.68 0.29 27.89
CA ALA A 612 4.51 0.66 26.49
C ALA A 612 5.25 1.94 26.13
N ALA A 613 5.65 2.07 24.87
CA ALA A 613 6.30 3.26 24.34
C ALA A 613 5.72 3.61 22.96
N VAL A 614 5.67 4.90 22.65
CA VAL A 614 5.27 5.45 21.35
C VAL A 614 6.42 6.30 20.84
N VAL A 615 6.86 6.05 19.60
CA VAL A 615 7.94 6.83 18.96
C VAL A 615 7.41 7.50 17.69
N ALA A 616 7.50 8.83 17.66
CA ALA A 616 7.08 9.68 16.55
C ALA A 616 8.28 10.12 15.69
N HIS A 617 8.07 10.12 14.38
CA HIS A 617 9.10 10.36 13.38
C HIS A 617 9.34 11.87 13.08
N PRO A 618 10.42 12.23 12.35
CA PRO A 618 10.75 13.62 12.03
C PRO A 618 9.89 14.15 10.88
N TYR A 619 10.16 15.36 10.39
CA TYR A 619 9.25 16.09 9.49
C TYR A 619 8.93 15.34 8.18
N ALA A 620 7.64 15.03 7.97
CA ALA A 620 7.20 14.19 6.85
C ALA A 620 7.53 14.73 5.44
N PRO A 621 7.35 16.04 5.14
CA PRO A 621 7.65 16.58 3.81
C PRO A 621 9.12 16.50 3.40
N MET A 622 10.02 16.33 4.37
CA MET A 622 11.46 16.12 4.12
C MET A 622 11.84 14.63 4.09
N GLY A 623 10.88 13.73 3.93
CA GLY A 623 11.10 12.29 3.87
C GLY A 623 11.05 11.58 5.22
N GLY A 624 10.71 12.28 6.31
CA GLY A 624 10.55 11.67 7.63
C GLY A 624 9.39 10.69 7.69
N CYS A 625 9.63 9.47 8.15
CA CYS A 625 8.62 8.45 8.40
C CYS A 625 9.08 7.54 9.53
N TYR A 626 8.24 6.62 10.00
CA TYR A 626 8.62 5.69 11.07
C TYR A 626 9.80 4.76 10.71
N ASP A 627 10.20 4.67 9.44
CA ASP A 627 11.36 3.88 8.95
C ASP A 627 12.67 4.71 9.00
N ASP A 628 12.65 5.86 9.69
CA ASP A 628 13.85 6.68 9.92
C ASP A 628 14.85 5.92 10.82
N PRO A 629 16.15 5.86 10.47
CA PRO A 629 17.15 5.10 11.22
C PRO A 629 17.22 5.45 12.71
N VAL A 630 17.06 6.72 13.07
CA VAL A 630 17.08 7.17 14.47
C VAL A 630 15.83 6.65 15.20
N VAL A 631 14.68 6.66 14.53
CA VAL A 631 13.41 6.13 15.06
C VAL A 631 13.50 4.62 15.26
N GLU A 632 14.02 3.88 14.28
CA GLU A 632 14.21 2.44 14.36
C GLU A 632 15.15 2.05 15.50
N ASP A 633 16.26 2.77 15.65
CA ASP A 633 17.24 2.53 16.70
C ASP A 633 16.69 2.81 18.11
N VAL A 634 15.95 3.90 18.27
CA VAL A 634 15.28 4.24 19.53
C VAL A 634 14.20 3.21 19.85
N ALA A 635 13.40 2.80 18.85
CA ALA A 635 12.41 1.75 19.01
C ALA A 635 13.05 0.42 19.40
N ALA A 636 14.18 0.05 18.79
CA ALA A 636 14.90 -1.18 19.09
C ALA A 636 15.46 -1.19 20.52
N GLN A 637 16.01 -0.06 20.98
CA GLN A 637 16.47 0.10 22.36
C GLN A 637 15.32 -0.04 23.37
N LEU A 638 14.17 0.59 23.11
CA LEU A 638 12.99 0.49 23.97
C LEU A 638 12.42 -0.94 23.99
N LEU A 639 12.38 -1.62 22.85
CA LEU A 639 11.92 -2.99 22.73
C LEU A 639 12.79 -3.96 23.53
N ARG A 640 14.13 -3.79 23.48
CA ARG A 640 15.09 -4.56 24.27
C ARG A 640 14.89 -4.39 25.79
N ARG A 641 14.42 -3.23 26.24
CA ARG A 641 14.10 -2.96 27.65
C ARG A 641 12.76 -3.53 28.11
N GLY A 642 12.00 -4.19 27.23
CA GLY A 642 10.75 -4.86 27.57
C GLY A 642 9.50 -4.01 27.41
N TYR A 643 9.58 -2.88 26.69
CA TYR A 643 8.40 -2.10 26.30
C TYR A 643 7.71 -2.73 25.08
N VAL A 644 6.38 -2.66 25.03
CA VAL A 644 5.64 -2.77 23.76
C VAL A 644 5.79 -1.44 23.04
N VAL A 645 6.44 -1.45 21.88
CA VAL A 645 6.77 -0.22 21.15
C VAL A 645 5.80 -0.03 20.00
N GLY A 646 5.20 1.15 19.90
CA GLY A 646 4.39 1.57 18.77
C GLY A 646 5.09 2.65 17.96
N THR A 647 5.11 2.51 16.64
CA THR A 647 5.53 3.56 15.71
C THR A 647 4.39 3.88 14.76
N PHE A 648 4.22 5.13 14.39
CA PHE A 648 3.11 5.57 13.53
C PHE A 648 3.55 6.70 12.62
N ASN A 649 2.90 6.81 11.46
CA ASN A 649 3.12 7.89 10.52
C ASN A 649 2.09 9.00 10.73
N PHE A 650 2.55 10.24 10.91
CA PHE A 650 1.67 11.41 10.87
C PHE A 650 0.97 11.52 9.50
N ARG A 651 -0.14 12.26 9.43
CA ARG A 651 -0.81 12.57 8.17
C ARG A 651 0.17 13.05 7.09
N GLY A 652 0.07 12.49 5.89
CA GLY A 652 0.96 12.83 4.77
C GLY A 652 2.37 12.21 4.81
N ALA A 653 2.65 11.28 5.74
CA ALA A 653 3.89 10.49 5.78
C ALA A 653 3.62 9.03 5.39
N GLY A 654 4.50 8.43 4.57
CA GLY A 654 4.39 7.02 4.16
C GLY A 654 3.01 6.67 3.57
N HIS A 655 2.30 5.70 4.18
CA HIS A 655 0.95 5.29 3.79
C HIS A 655 -0.18 6.03 4.53
N SER A 656 0.12 6.97 5.43
CA SER A 656 -0.89 7.79 6.11
C SER A 656 -1.52 8.79 5.14
N ALA A 657 -2.85 8.85 5.12
CA ALA A 657 -3.59 9.77 4.28
C ALA A 657 -3.42 11.24 4.73
N GLY A 658 -3.92 12.18 3.94
CA GLY A 658 -3.88 13.61 4.24
C GLY A 658 -2.55 14.27 3.88
N ARG A 659 -2.32 15.47 4.45
CA ARG A 659 -1.10 16.27 4.26
C ARG A 659 -0.72 16.90 5.59
N THR A 660 0.57 17.11 5.81
CA THR A 660 1.04 17.82 7.00
C THR A 660 0.51 19.24 7.03
N SER A 661 -0.05 19.62 8.17
CA SER A 661 -0.55 20.95 8.45
C SER A 661 0.60 21.88 8.85
N TRP A 662 0.36 23.17 8.63
CA TRP A 662 1.28 24.22 9.12
C TRP A 662 1.08 24.48 10.62
N THR A 663 -0.12 24.28 11.16
CA THR A 663 -0.44 24.63 12.57
C THR A 663 -0.03 23.56 13.59
N ALA A 664 0.35 22.36 13.16
CA ALA A 664 0.67 21.20 13.99
C ALA A 664 -0.49 20.67 14.87
N THR A 665 -1.64 21.35 14.92
CA THR A 665 -2.84 20.90 15.69
C THR A 665 -3.34 19.53 15.24
N PRO A 666 -3.53 19.28 13.94
CA PRO A 666 -3.98 17.97 13.46
C PRO A 666 -2.96 16.85 13.73
N GLU A 667 -1.65 17.15 13.71
CA GLU A 667 -0.59 16.21 14.06
C GLU A 667 -0.56 15.87 15.57
N ARG A 668 -0.90 16.83 16.44
CA ARG A 668 -1.06 16.59 17.88
C ARG A 668 -2.21 15.61 18.14
N ASP A 669 -3.31 15.76 17.41
CA ASP A 669 -4.46 14.86 17.51
C ASP A 669 -4.19 13.48 16.87
N ASP A 670 -3.35 13.41 15.83
CA ASP A 670 -2.86 12.14 15.28
C ASP A 670 -2.05 11.37 16.33
N TYR A 671 -1.13 12.05 17.02
CA TYR A 671 -0.37 11.46 18.13
C TYR A 671 -1.33 11.01 19.25
N ALA A 672 -2.29 11.85 19.65
CA ALA A 672 -3.28 11.52 20.67
C ALA A 672 -4.11 10.28 20.31
N SER A 673 -4.46 10.14 19.02
CA SER A 673 -5.19 8.98 18.48
C SER A 673 -4.42 7.67 18.71
N PHE A 674 -3.12 7.68 18.41
CA PHE A 674 -2.27 6.51 18.59
C PHE A 674 -1.93 6.21 20.05
N VAL A 675 -1.77 7.25 20.89
CA VAL A 675 -1.63 7.09 22.35
C VAL A 675 -2.87 6.43 22.94
N GLY A 676 -4.06 6.90 22.56
CA GLY A 676 -5.32 6.28 22.95
C GLY A 676 -5.36 4.80 22.52
N PHE A 677 -5.08 4.51 21.26
CA PHE A 677 -4.98 3.13 20.77
C PHE A 677 -4.06 2.26 21.64
N MET A 678 -2.84 2.72 21.91
CA MET A 678 -1.84 1.96 22.67
C MET A 678 -2.25 1.68 24.12
N VAL A 679 -2.87 2.66 24.81
CA VAL A 679 -3.33 2.49 26.20
C VAL A 679 -4.43 1.44 26.28
N TYR A 680 -5.43 1.50 25.40
CA TYR A 680 -6.52 0.51 25.39
C TYR A 680 -6.04 -0.86 24.89
N TYR A 681 -5.12 -0.90 23.91
CA TYR A 681 -4.54 -2.14 23.41
C TYR A 681 -3.78 -2.88 24.53
N VAL A 682 -2.92 -2.16 25.26
CA VAL A 682 -2.14 -2.70 26.39
C VAL A 682 -3.04 -3.09 27.57
N HIS A 683 -4.14 -2.39 27.78
CA HIS A 683 -5.14 -2.76 28.79
C HIS A 683 -5.80 -4.11 28.48
N HIS A 684 -6.15 -4.36 27.21
CA HIS A 684 -6.80 -5.60 26.78
C HIS A 684 -5.81 -6.75 26.49
N LEU A 685 -4.52 -6.47 26.29
CA LEU A 685 -3.49 -7.48 26.05
C LEU A 685 -3.17 -8.21 27.37
N ASP A 686 -3.58 -9.47 27.48
CA ASP A 686 -3.34 -10.35 28.63
C ASP A 686 -3.10 -11.80 28.17
N PRO A 687 -1.89 -12.11 27.69
CA PRO A 687 -1.54 -13.44 27.18
C PRO A 687 -1.22 -14.46 28.29
N PHE A 688 -1.30 -14.07 29.57
CA PHE A 688 -0.98 -14.91 30.73
C PHE A 688 -2.23 -15.43 31.47
N ARG A 689 -3.43 -15.02 31.03
CA ARG A 689 -4.69 -15.45 31.64
C ARG A 689 -4.97 -16.90 31.29
N GLU A 690 -5.00 -17.78 32.30
CA GLU A 690 -5.44 -19.16 32.11
C GLU A 690 -6.86 -19.19 31.51
N ALA A 691 -7.11 -20.12 30.58
CA ALA A 691 -8.39 -20.29 29.90
C ALA A 691 -9.47 -20.89 30.84
N THR A 692 -9.71 -20.26 31.98
CA THR A 692 -10.83 -20.53 32.89
C THR A 692 -11.86 -19.44 32.71
N THR A 693 -12.69 -19.54 31.65
CA THR A 693 -14.11 -19.10 31.61
C THR A 693 -14.69 -19.20 30.18
N ARG A 694 -14.97 -20.44 29.75
CA ARG A 694 -16.08 -20.73 28.82
C ARG A 694 -16.61 -22.15 29.05
N ARG A 695 -16.92 -22.47 30.31
CA ARG A 695 -17.93 -23.51 30.61
C ARG A 695 -19.24 -22.78 30.88
N GLN A 696 -20.26 -23.06 30.06
CA GLN A 696 -21.65 -22.84 30.46
C GLN A 696 -21.87 -23.54 31.81
N PRO A 697 -22.57 -22.91 32.78
CA PRO A 697 -23.00 -23.63 33.97
C PRO A 697 -24.07 -24.64 33.53
N SER A 698 -23.72 -25.93 33.56
CA SER A 698 -24.69 -27.03 33.64
C SER A 698 -25.32 -27.03 35.03
N LEU A 699 -26.61 -27.36 35.09
CA LEU A 699 -27.47 -27.28 36.28
C LEU A 699 -27.15 -28.27 37.42
N ASP A 700 -26.00 -28.95 37.39
CA ASP A 700 -25.77 -30.14 38.23
C ASP A 700 -24.68 -29.99 39.31
N ASP A 701 -24.05 -28.82 39.48
CA ASP A 701 -22.93 -28.66 40.44
C ASP A 701 -23.25 -27.82 41.68
N ALA A 702 -24.54 -27.62 42.00
CA ALA A 702 -24.99 -26.86 43.16
C ALA A 702 -24.84 -27.60 44.51
N THR A 703 -24.25 -28.80 44.53
CA THR A 703 -24.25 -29.65 45.72
C THR A 703 -22.95 -30.41 45.91
N ARG A 704 -21.84 -29.69 46.11
CA ARG A 704 -20.71 -30.22 46.88
C ARG A 704 -19.77 -29.09 47.31
N THR A 705 -19.51 -29.09 48.62
CA THR A 705 -18.41 -28.43 49.35
C THR A 705 -18.42 -26.89 49.27
N LEU A 706 -18.91 -26.09 50.24
CA LEU A 706 -18.66 -26.09 51.70
C LEU A 706 -17.24 -26.57 52.06
N GLU A 707 -16.43 -25.61 52.52
CA GLU A 707 -15.04 -25.74 52.99
C GLU A 707 -13.94 -25.68 51.91
N ALA A 708 -13.66 -24.46 51.43
CA ALA A 708 -12.29 -24.01 51.17
C ALA A 708 -12.28 -22.48 51.21
N GLU A 709 -11.54 -21.90 52.15
CA GLU A 709 -11.28 -20.46 52.18
C GLU A 709 -10.73 -19.98 50.83
N PRO A 710 -11.18 -18.83 50.30
CA PRO A 710 -10.50 -18.20 49.19
C PRO A 710 -9.18 -17.66 49.73
N ALA A 711 -8.09 -18.39 49.46
CA ALA A 711 -6.74 -17.88 49.60
C ALA A 711 -6.66 -16.56 48.83
N ARG A 712 -6.67 -15.44 49.58
CA ARG A 712 -6.39 -14.11 49.04
C ARG A 712 -5.05 -14.18 48.29
N PRO A 713 -4.98 -13.85 46.99
CA PRO A 713 -3.69 -13.54 46.41
C PRO A 713 -3.16 -12.30 47.15
N ARG A 714 -1.97 -12.44 47.73
CA ARG A 714 -1.26 -11.38 48.44
C ARG A 714 -1.15 -10.14 47.54
N PRO A 715 -1.36 -8.91 48.06
CA PRO A 715 -1.14 -7.71 47.29
C PRO A 715 0.38 -7.48 47.20
N GLU A 716 1.05 -8.10 46.23
CA GLU A 716 2.34 -7.56 45.80
C GLU A 716 2.07 -6.18 45.19
N CYS A 717 2.68 -5.16 45.78
CA CYS A 717 2.54 -3.75 45.43
C CYS A 717 3.08 -3.50 44.00
N GLN A 718 2.31 -3.85 42.97
CA GLN A 718 2.71 -3.65 41.58
C GLN A 718 2.53 -2.17 41.22
N ARG A 719 3.65 -1.47 41.04
CA ARG A 719 3.70 -0.09 40.56
C ARG A 719 2.92 0.04 39.23
N PRO A 720 2.25 1.16 38.96
CA PRO A 720 1.50 1.36 37.72
C PRO A 720 2.43 1.28 36.49
N PRO A 721 1.95 0.76 35.35
CA PRO A 721 2.76 0.63 34.15
C PRO A 721 3.21 1.99 33.63
N VAL A 722 4.31 2.04 32.90
CA VAL A 722 4.84 3.26 32.28
C VAL A 722 4.40 3.34 30.82
N LEU A 723 3.95 4.53 30.40
CA LEU A 723 3.79 4.90 28.99
C LEU A 723 4.84 5.94 28.63
N LEU A 724 5.77 5.58 27.76
CA LEU A 724 6.82 6.46 27.29
C LEU A 724 6.42 7.10 25.96
N MET A 725 6.28 8.42 25.90
CA MET A 725 5.99 9.17 24.68
C MET A 725 7.28 9.82 24.18
N SER A 726 7.73 9.41 22.99
CA SER A 726 8.96 9.88 22.39
C SER A 726 8.75 10.46 21.01
N GLY A 727 9.56 11.45 20.67
CA GLY A 727 9.64 11.96 19.31
C GLY A 727 11.04 12.39 18.95
N TYR A 728 11.32 12.36 17.64
CA TYR A 728 12.55 12.85 17.04
C TYR A 728 12.27 14.11 16.20
N SER A 729 13.07 15.18 16.38
CA SER A 729 12.97 16.44 15.63
C SER A 729 11.56 17.04 15.65
N TYR A 730 10.85 17.06 14.51
CA TYR A 730 9.45 17.48 14.43
C TYR A 730 8.53 16.66 15.35
N GLY A 731 8.71 15.35 15.44
CA GLY A 731 7.98 14.51 16.40
C GLY A 731 8.26 14.90 17.85
N ALA A 732 9.49 15.32 18.17
CA ALA A 732 9.84 15.85 19.50
C ALA A 732 9.11 17.17 19.77
N MET A 733 9.04 18.07 18.77
CA MET A 733 8.27 19.31 18.84
C MET A 733 6.79 19.02 19.13
N ILE A 734 6.14 18.12 18.38
CA ILE A 734 4.75 17.70 18.65
C ILE A 734 4.62 17.17 20.09
N THR A 735 5.56 16.34 20.54
CA THR A 735 5.56 15.75 21.89
C THR A 735 5.62 16.81 22.99
N THR A 736 6.39 17.90 22.79
CA THR A 736 6.41 19.03 23.74
C THR A 736 5.08 19.78 23.80
N GLN A 737 4.32 19.81 22.70
CA GLN A 737 3.03 20.50 22.61
C GLN A 737 1.84 19.61 23.00
N LEU A 738 2.04 18.30 23.23
CA LEU A 738 0.95 17.41 23.64
C LEU A 738 0.38 17.82 25.00
N ALA A 739 -0.94 17.74 25.14
CA ALA A 739 -1.61 17.92 26.43
C ALA A 739 -1.16 16.83 27.44
N PRO A 740 -1.36 17.06 28.75
CA PRO A 740 -1.15 16.02 29.76
C PRO A 740 -1.96 14.74 29.46
N LEU A 741 -1.42 13.57 29.82
CA LEU A 741 -2.04 12.26 29.52
C LEU A 741 -3.52 12.15 29.92
N PRO A 742 -3.99 12.67 31.08
CA PRO A 742 -5.42 12.63 31.42
C PRO A 742 -6.31 13.32 30.39
N THR A 743 -5.88 14.48 29.87
CA THR A 743 -6.58 15.24 28.84
C THR A 743 -6.57 14.51 27.50
N LEU A 744 -5.48 13.80 27.16
CA LEU A 744 -5.40 13.00 25.93
C LEU A 744 -6.36 11.79 25.95
N LEU A 745 -6.67 11.27 27.14
CA LEU A 745 -7.54 10.09 27.31
C LEU A 745 -9.02 10.44 27.48
N GLU A 746 -9.36 11.70 27.77
CA GLU A 746 -10.74 12.17 27.94
C GLU A 746 -11.67 11.80 26.76
N PRO A 747 -11.27 11.95 25.48
CA PRO A 747 -12.10 11.56 24.34
C PRO A 747 -12.46 10.06 24.31
N PHE A 748 -11.66 9.20 24.95
CA PHE A 748 -11.81 7.75 24.92
C PHE A 748 -12.59 7.18 26.13
N ALA A 749 -12.83 8.01 27.15
CA ALA A 749 -13.51 7.58 28.38
C ALA A 749 -14.95 7.11 28.11
N ALA A 750 -15.76 7.92 27.43
CA ALA A 750 -17.14 7.60 27.04
C ALA A 750 -17.49 8.15 25.64
N PRO A 751 -16.83 7.67 24.57
CA PRO A 751 -17.02 8.19 23.22
C PRO A 751 -18.40 7.85 22.65
N ALA A 752 -18.93 8.70 21.78
CA ALA A 752 -20.13 8.40 20.99
C ALA A 752 -19.85 7.22 20.06
N ALA A 753 -20.81 6.29 19.91
CA ALA A 753 -20.60 5.02 19.21
C ALA A 753 -20.15 5.14 17.74
N ASP A 754 -20.39 6.30 17.11
CA ASP A 754 -20.03 6.65 15.73
C ASP A 754 -18.73 7.48 15.60
N SER A 755 -18.13 7.89 16.72
CA SER A 755 -16.93 8.73 16.73
C SER A 755 -15.63 7.98 16.39
N SER A 756 -14.61 8.70 15.90
CA SER A 756 -13.25 8.15 15.70
C SER A 756 -12.68 7.52 16.97
N ALA A 757 -12.91 8.14 18.13
CA ALA A 757 -12.47 7.63 19.43
C ALA A 757 -13.09 6.27 19.78
N ALA A 758 -14.37 6.05 19.47
CA ALA A 758 -15.03 4.75 19.63
C ALA A 758 -14.43 3.69 18.72
N ARG A 759 -14.16 4.03 17.45
CA ARG A 759 -13.55 3.13 16.47
C ARG A 759 -12.14 2.72 16.89
N ILE A 760 -11.31 3.65 17.35
CA ILE A 760 -9.97 3.37 17.88
C ILE A 760 -10.05 2.41 19.07
N ARG A 761 -10.93 2.69 20.03
CA ARG A 761 -11.08 1.86 21.25
C ARG A 761 -11.52 0.43 20.93
N LEU A 762 -12.51 0.26 20.06
CA LEU A 762 -12.97 -1.06 19.64
C LEU A 762 -11.93 -1.81 18.80
N ARG A 763 -11.18 -1.11 17.94
CA ARG A 763 -10.07 -1.70 17.17
C ARG A 763 -8.95 -2.18 18.09
N ALA A 764 -8.64 -1.42 19.15
CA ALA A 764 -7.66 -1.81 20.17
C ALA A 764 -8.10 -3.06 20.94
N GLU A 765 -9.37 -3.14 21.37
CA GLU A 765 -9.97 -4.32 22.04
C GLU A 765 -9.88 -5.56 21.14
N HIS A 766 -10.36 -5.45 19.90
CA HIS A 766 -10.38 -6.57 18.95
C HIS A 766 -8.98 -7.11 18.63
N LEU A 767 -8.02 -6.22 18.33
CA LEU A 767 -6.65 -6.64 18.00
C LEU A 767 -5.92 -7.25 19.22
N ALA A 768 -6.18 -6.75 20.43
CA ALA A 768 -5.61 -7.32 21.64
C ALA A 768 -6.17 -8.73 21.91
N GLU A 769 -7.48 -8.94 21.74
CA GLU A 769 -8.10 -10.27 21.86
C GLU A 769 -7.52 -11.27 20.88
N GLN A 770 -7.34 -10.88 19.61
CA GLN A 770 -6.69 -11.72 18.61
C GLN A 770 -5.26 -12.10 19.01
N GLN A 771 -4.48 -11.14 19.51
CA GLN A 771 -3.11 -11.39 19.95
C GLN A 771 -3.05 -12.26 21.22
N ASN A 772 -3.98 -12.11 22.15
CA ASN A 772 -4.08 -12.99 23.32
C ASN A 772 -4.28 -14.46 22.93
N LEU A 773 -5.09 -14.73 21.90
CA LEU A 773 -5.30 -16.10 21.39
C LEU A 773 -4.03 -16.67 20.76
N ILE A 774 -3.33 -15.88 19.93
CA ILE A 774 -2.10 -16.29 19.26
C ILE A 774 -0.99 -16.56 20.28
N LEU A 775 -0.74 -15.62 21.19
CA LEU A 775 0.31 -15.73 22.20
C LEU A 775 0.00 -16.82 23.24
N GLY A 776 -1.26 -16.93 23.65
CA GLY A 776 -1.72 -17.96 24.60
C GLY A 776 -1.57 -19.38 24.04
N SER A 777 -1.97 -19.60 22.78
CA SER A 777 -1.81 -20.90 22.11
C SER A 777 -0.33 -21.27 21.89
N ALA A 778 0.50 -20.32 21.47
CA ALA A 778 1.94 -20.53 21.31
C ALA A 778 2.62 -20.91 22.63
N ARG A 779 2.21 -20.30 23.75
CA ARG A 779 2.73 -20.61 25.08
C ARG A 779 2.27 -21.98 25.58
N ALA A 780 0.99 -22.31 25.41
CA ALA A 780 0.44 -23.62 25.77
C ALA A 780 1.13 -24.78 25.02
N ALA A 781 1.53 -24.54 23.77
CA ALA A 781 2.33 -25.49 22.99
C ALA A 781 3.76 -25.65 23.55
N ALA A 782 4.37 -24.58 24.06
CA ALA A 782 5.72 -24.58 24.63
C ALA A 782 5.82 -25.22 26.03
N THR A 783 4.72 -25.27 26.79
CA THR A 783 4.69 -25.79 28.18
C THR A 783 4.21 -27.24 28.33
N ARG A 784 3.93 -27.95 27.23
CA ARG A 784 3.46 -29.35 27.27
C ARG A 784 4.61 -30.31 27.64
N PRO A 785 4.51 -31.10 28.74
CA PRO A 785 5.50 -32.13 29.04
C PRO A 785 5.39 -33.28 28.03
N LEU A 786 6.52 -33.70 27.47
CA LEU A 786 6.64 -34.88 26.62
C LEU A 786 6.39 -36.14 27.46
N SER A 787 5.21 -36.76 27.34
CA SER A 787 4.91 -38.07 27.92
C SER A 787 5.28 -39.21 26.95
N PRO A 788 5.88 -40.33 27.43
CA PRO A 788 6.48 -41.33 26.57
C PRO A 788 5.54 -42.54 26.36
N THR A 789 4.55 -42.46 25.47
CA THR A 789 3.87 -43.66 24.92
C THR A 789 2.95 -43.30 23.76
N SER A 790 3.48 -43.25 22.53
CA SER A 790 2.88 -43.79 21.29
C SER A 790 3.74 -43.41 20.07
N PRO A 791 3.98 -44.32 19.11
CA PRO A 791 4.99 -44.13 18.08
C PRO A 791 4.46 -43.56 16.75
N SER A 792 5.38 -42.90 16.05
CA SER A 792 5.38 -42.54 14.61
C SER A 792 4.74 -41.22 14.18
N ARG A 793 5.57 -40.17 14.14
CA ARG A 793 5.94 -39.57 12.84
C ARG A 793 7.33 -38.93 12.93
N ARG A 794 8.19 -39.38 12.02
CA ARG A 794 9.64 -39.12 11.98
C ARG A 794 9.95 -37.64 11.78
N SER A 795 10.82 -37.15 12.67
CA SER A 795 11.71 -36.02 12.47
C SER A 795 12.85 -36.39 11.52
N LEU A 796 13.09 -35.58 10.50
CA LEU A 796 14.37 -35.44 9.78
C LEU A 796 14.50 -33.93 9.58
N GLY A 797 15.47 -33.20 10.11
CA GLY A 797 16.83 -33.54 10.49
C GLY A 797 17.72 -32.50 9.82
N VAL A 798 17.97 -31.38 10.50
CA VAL A 798 18.91 -30.34 10.04
C VAL A 798 20.32 -30.91 10.12
N ARG A 799 21.00 -31.06 8.98
CA ARG A 799 22.44 -31.34 8.90
C ARG A 799 23.20 -30.07 8.56
N ILE A 800 24.11 -29.72 9.46
CA ILE A 800 25.19 -28.74 9.28
C ILE A 800 26.43 -29.52 8.86
N GLY A 801 27.05 -29.11 7.75
CA GLY A 801 28.32 -29.64 7.26
C GLY A 801 28.69 -28.96 5.94
N GLY A 802 29.67 -28.07 5.98
CA GLY A 802 30.24 -27.43 4.80
C GLY A 802 31.32 -28.30 4.14
N ASP A 803 31.40 -28.19 2.82
CA ASP A 803 32.59 -28.44 2.01
C ASP A 803 32.54 -27.50 0.80
N GLU A 804 33.70 -27.03 0.39
CA GLU A 804 33.95 -25.91 -0.52
C GLU A 804 33.70 -26.26 -2.00
N GLY A 805 33.23 -25.28 -2.78
CA GLY A 805 33.36 -25.31 -4.24
C GLY A 805 32.23 -24.68 -5.03
N GLY A 806 32.39 -23.40 -5.40
CA GLY A 806 31.75 -22.81 -6.59
C GLY A 806 30.52 -21.91 -6.36
N SER A 807 30.74 -20.59 -6.36
CA SER A 807 29.70 -19.59 -6.68
C SER A 807 29.32 -19.64 -8.18
N PRO A 808 28.20 -19.07 -8.69
CA PRO A 808 27.50 -17.88 -8.18
C PRO A 808 25.94 -17.85 -8.29
N ARG A 809 25.35 -16.76 -7.76
CA ARG A 809 23.98 -16.21 -7.97
C ARG A 809 22.91 -16.57 -6.94
N ARG A 810 22.84 -15.75 -5.88
CA ARG A 810 21.61 -15.53 -5.10
C ARG A 810 20.72 -14.52 -5.84
N SER A 811 19.62 -15.00 -6.39
CA SER A 811 18.45 -14.18 -6.71
C SER A 811 17.78 -13.74 -5.40
N HIS A 812 17.84 -12.45 -5.09
CA HIS A 812 16.92 -11.84 -4.14
C HIS A 812 15.58 -11.63 -4.86
N ASP A 813 14.63 -12.54 -4.63
CA ASP A 813 13.19 -12.30 -4.70
C ASP A 813 12.60 -13.03 -3.49
N GLY A 814 11.91 -12.32 -2.60
CA GLY A 814 11.40 -12.93 -1.36
C GLY A 814 10.82 -12.01 -0.29
N PHE A 815 10.30 -10.81 -0.63
CA PHE A 815 9.31 -10.17 0.24
C PHE A 815 7.96 -10.86 0.03
N GLY A 816 7.84 -12.04 0.64
CA GLY A 816 6.70 -12.93 0.60
C GLY A 816 6.14 -13.19 1.99
N ARG A 817 5.67 -12.14 2.68
CA ARG A 817 4.58 -12.27 3.65
C ARG A 817 3.39 -11.48 3.12
N ARG A 818 2.42 -12.25 2.62
CA ARG A 818 1.05 -11.87 2.23
C ARG A 818 0.63 -10.46 2.68
N SER A 819 0.55 -9.55 1.74
CA SER A 819 -0.12 -8.26 1.88
C SER A 819 -1.62 -8.49 2.11
N PHE A 820 -2.02 -8.51 3.38
CA PHE A 820 -3.41 -8.37 3.82
C PHE A 820 -3.69 -6.88 4.07
N SER A 821 -4.18 -6.10 3.11
CA SER A 821 -4.49 -4.69 3.42
C SER A 821 -5.76 -4.10 2.80
N LEU A 822 -6.61 -4.92 2.17
CA LEU A 822 -7.99 -4.49 1.84
C LEU A 822 -9.01 -5.42 2.50
N ASP A 823 -8.81 -6.74 2.37
CA ASP A 823 -9.70 -7.76 2.96
C ASP A 823 -9.62 -7.85 4.49
N ALA A 824 -8.45 -7.56 5.07
CA ALA A 824 -8.27 -7.51 6.53
C ALA A 824 -8.91 -6.26 7.14
N GLU A 825 -8.83 -5.12 6.46
CA GLU A 825 -9.46 -3.86 6.90
C GLU A 825 -10.99 -4.01 6.90
N ASP A 826 -11.56 -4.68 5.89
CA ASP A 826 -13.01 -4.93 5.82
C ASP A 826 -13.49 -6.02 6.79
N ARG A 827 -12.68 -7.04 7.08
CA ARG A 827 -12.95 -8.01 8.16
C ARG A 827 -12.86 -7.35 9.54
N LEU A 828 -11.91 -6.44 9.74
CA LEU A 828 -11.78 -5.63 10.95
C LEU A 828 -12.96 -4.67 11.11
N ARG A 829 -13.40 -4.00 10.04
CA ARG A 829 -14.62 -3.17 10.03
C ARG A 829 -15.84 -3.99 10.41
N LYS A 830 -16.05 -5.13 9.77
CA LYS A 830 -17.15 -6.06 10.10
C LYS A 830 -17.10 -6.53 11.55
N GLY A 831 -15.91 -6.86 12.08
CA GLY A 831 -15.73 -7.25 13.48
C GLY A 831 -16.03 -6.12 14.47
N VAL A 832 -15.64 -4.88 14.13
CA VAL A 832 -15.98 -3.68 14.92
C VAL A 832 -17.48 -3.39 14.85
N ASP A 833 -18.09 -3.52 13.68
CA ASP A 833 -19.54 -3.34 13.48
C ASP A 833 -20.35 -4.41 14.23
N GLU A 834 -19.85 -5.65 14.28
CA GLU A 834 -20.46 -6.74 15.06
C GLU A 834 -20.37 -6.49 16.58
N LEU A 835 -19.23 -5.96 17.06
CA LEU A 835 -19.07 -5.53 18.47
C LEU A 835 -20.00 -4.36 18.81
N LEU A 836 -20.14 -3.38 17.91
CA LEU A 836 -21.10 -2.28 18.02
C LEU A 836 -22.54 -2.80 18.11
N ALA A 837 -22.92 -3.75 17.24
CA ALA A 837 -24.25 -4.36 17.24
C ALA A 837 -24.52 -5.15 18.54
N LYS A 838 -23.54 -5.95 19.01
CA LYS A 838 -23.63 -6.71 20.27
C LYS A 838 -23.80 -5.80 21.49
N ARG A 839 -23.13 -4.64 21.53
CA ARG A 839 -23.25 -3.69 22.66
C ARG A 839 -24.57 -2.90 22.61
N ARG A 840 -25.06 -2.54 21.42
CA ARG A 840 -26.40 -1.93 21.23
C ARG A 840 -27.53 -2.87 21.71
N ALA A 841 -27.44 -4.17 21.39
CA ALA A 841 -28.43 -5.17 21.81
C ALA A 841 -28.50 -5.38 23.34
N ARG A 842 -27.37 -5.29 24.05
CA ARG A 842 -27.35 -5.40 25.53
C ARG A 842 -27.95 -4.17 26.23
N HIS A 843 -27.81 -2.98 25.64
CA HIS A 843 -28.34 -1.76 26.25
C HIS A 843 -29.87 -1.67 26.16
N GLY A 844 -30.47 -2.21 25.09
CA GLY A 844 -31.92 -2.31 24.92
C GLY A 844 -32.63 -3.23 25.93
N HIS A 845 -31.92 -4.22 26.50
CA HIS A 845 -32.47 -5.10 27.53
C HIS A 845 -32.37 -4.54 28.96
N GLN A 846 -31.50 -3.57 29.22
CA GLN A 846 -31.35 -2.95 30.54
C GLN A 846 -32.34 -1.81 30.78
N ALA A 847 -32.71 -1.06 29.73
CA ALA A 847 -33.69 0.05 29.81
C ALA A 847 -35.15 -0.41 30.06
N ARG A 848 -35.45 -1.71 29.96
CA ARG A 848 -36.79 -2.28 30.21
C ARG A 848 -36.97 -2.90 31.60
N ARG A 849 -35.95 -2.86 32.47
CA ARG A 849 -35.98 -3.58 33.77
C ARG A 849 -35.99 -2.70 35.02
N SER A 850 -36.13 -1.37 34.89
CA SER A 850 -36.09 -0.44 36.02
C SER A 850 -37.30 0.49 36.11
N VAL A 851 -38.53 -0.02 35.99
CA VAL A 851 -39.72 0.62 36.60
C VAL A 851 -40.75 -0.46 36.93
N SER A 852 -40.70 -1.00 38.16
CA SER A 852 -41.88 -1.51 38.86
C SER A 852 -41.51 -1.95 40.27
N ILE A 853 -41.96 -1.22 41.30
CA ILE A 853 -42.53 -1.78 42.54
C ILE A 853 -43.34 -0.70 43.28
N SER A 854 -44.56 -1.10 43.63
CA SER A 854 -45.51 -0.60 44.64
C SER A 854 -46.37 0.64 44.34
N GLY A 855 -47.70 0.43 44.41
CA GLY A 855 -48.68 1.51 44.51
C GLY A 855 -50.13 1.16 44.11
N VAL A 856 -50.76 0.28 44.87
CA VAL A 856 -52.20 -0.12 44.93
C VAL A 856 -53.23 0.98 44.57
N GLY A 857 -54.34 0.63 43.88
CA GLY A 857 -55.61 1.38 44.03
C GLY A 857 -56.64 1.37 42.87
N HIS A 858 -57.43 0.30 42.78
CA HIS A 858 -58.84 0.20 42.38
C HIS A 858 -59.61 1.22 41.46
N LYS A 859 -60.30 0.61 40.48
CA LYS A 859 -61.72 0.74 40.05
C LYS A 859 -62.13 1.67 38.88
N SER A 860 -62.54 0.98 37.80
CA SER A 860 -63.90 0.96 37.21
C SER A 860 -64.35 2.03 36.18
N ALA A 861 -64.45 1.55 34.93
CA ALA A 861 -65.62 1.58 34.01
C ALA A 861 -65.97 2.79 33.13
N ARG A 862 -65.86 2.51 31.82
CA ARG A 862 -66.85 2.68 30.71
C ARG A 862 -67.01 4.03 29.98
N PRO A 863 -67.50 3.99 28.70
CA PRO A 863 -67.01 4.82 27.59
C PRO A 863 -68.10 5.71 26.96
N GLY A 864 -67.72 6.55 25.98
CA GLY A 864 -68.68 7.27 25.14
C GLY A 864 -68.05 7.96 23.93
N ASN A 865 -68.64 7.73 22.77
CA ASN A 865 -68.28 8.11 21.40
C ASN A 865 -68.18 9.63 21.11
N GLU A 866 -67.35 9.93 20.09
CA GLU A 866 -67.41 10.94 18.99
C GLU A 866 -68.72 11.74 18.74
N PRO A 867 -68.76 12.87 17.96
CA PRO A 867 -67.88 13.21 16.81
C PRO A 867 -67.55 14.72 16.52
N ALA A 868 -66.64 14.90 15.54
CA ALA A 868 -66.55 15.90 14.45
C ALA A 868 -66.54 17.44 14.70
N ASN A 869 -65.44 18.09 14.31
CA ASN A 869 -65.41 19.11 13.23
C ASN A 869 -63.97 19.51 12.85
N VAL A 870 -63.77 19.82 11.56
CA VAL A 870 -62.54 20.17 10.81
C VAL A 870 -62.87 21.45 10.01
N PRO A 871 -61.96 22.28 9.43
CA PRO A 871 -60.51 22.53 9.60
C PRO A 871 -60.17 24.03 9.84
N GLU A 872 -58.92 24.36 10.22
CA GLU A 872 -58.26 25.56 9.66
C GLU A 872 -56.73 25.41 9.62
N VAL A 873 -56.15 25.93 8.53
CA VAL A 873 -54.79 25.71 8.05
C VAL A 873 -53.79 26.63 8.76
N SER A 874 -52.67 26.09 9.23
CA SER A 874 -51.38 26.80 9.27
C SER A 874 -50.21 25.83 9.28
N GLN A 875 -49.27 26.10 8.39
CA GLN A 875 -48.07 25.34 8.10
C GLN A 875 -47.15 25.23 9.32
N ALA A 876 -46.71 24.01 9.63
CA ALA A 876 -45.51 23.79 10.43
C ALA A 876 -44.75 22.58 9.87
N THR A 877 -43.56 22.87 9.37
CA THR A 877 -42.49 21.95 9.00
C THR A 877 -42.27 20.88 10.07
N THR A 878 -42.36 19.61 9.69
CA THR A 878 -41.99 18.46 10.55
C THR A 878 -40.47 18.40 10.69
N ALA A 879 -39.98 18.87 11.84
CA ALA A 879 -38.64 18.59 12.32
C ALA A 879 -38.54 17.09 12.69
N ALA A 880 -37.62 16.39 12.05
CA ALA A 880 -37.23 15.04 12.44
C ALA A 880 -36.68 15.05 13.87
N ALA A 881 -37.30 14.24 14.74
CA ALA A 881 -36.82 14.00 16.09
C ALA A 881 -35.43 13.31 16.02
N LYS A 882 -34.39 14.03 16.45
CA LYS A 882 -33.03 13.53 16.63
C LYS A 882 -33.02 12.49 17.76
N GLU A 883 -32.86 11.21 17.42
CA GLU A 883 -32.44 10.19 18.39
C GLU A 883 -31.06 10.57 18.97
N ALA A 884 -30.93 10.56 20.30
CA ALA A 884 -29.67 10.87 20.96
C ALA A 884 -28.61 9.77 20.71
N PRO A 885 -27.35 10.11 20.43
CA PRO A 885 -26.32 9.12 20.11
C PRO A 885 -25.98 8.26 21.33
N SER A 886 -26.10 6.93 21.17
CA SER A 886 -25.65 5.94 22.16
C SER A 886 -24.14 6.08 22.41
N LYS A 887 -23.72 6.33 23.67
CA LYS A 887 -22.30 6.41 24.07
C LYS A 887 -21.79 5.03 24.50
N LEU A 888 -20.50 4.75 24.29
CA LEU A 888 -19.85 3.55 24.81
C LEU A 888 -19.67 3.66 26.35
N PRO A 889 -19.81 2.56 27.11
CA PRO A 889 -19.69 2.59 28.56
C PRO A 889 -18.26 2.91 29.00
N THR A 890 -18.11 3.55 30.16
CA THR A 890 -16.80 3.76 30.81
C THR A 890 -16.22 2.42 31.27
N LEU A 891 -14.89 2.28 31.21
CA LEU A 891 -14.19 1.09 31.70
C LEU A 891 -13.76 1.34 33.15
N ASP A 892 -14.45 0.73 34.11
CA ASP A 892 -14.26 0.99 35.55
C ASP A 892 -12.89 0.53 36.09
N ASN A 893 -12.18 -0.34 35.35
CA ASN A 893 -10.86 -0.89 35.72
C ASN A 893 -9.75 -0.53 34.72
N LEU A 894 -9.81 0.65 34.07
CA LEU A 894 -8.76 1.05 33.13
C LEU A 894 -7.41 1.22 33.86
N VAL A 895 -6.39 0.49 33.39
CA VAL A 895 -5.03 0.61 33.93
C VAL A 895 -4.39 1.86 33.32
N VAL A 896 -4.45 2.98 34.05
CA VAL A 896 -3.86 4.25 33.59
C VAL A 896 -2.35 4.22 33.81
N PRO A 897 -1.53 4.33 32.75
CA PRO A 897 -0.09 4.29 32.90
C PRO A 897 0.47 5.64 33.37
N ARG A 898 1.62 5.60 34.05
CA ARG A 898 2.41 6.78 34.41
C ARG A 898 3.15 7.30 33.16
N PRO A 899 2.99 8.59 32.79
CA PRO A 899 3.65 9.13 31.62
C PRO A 899 5.14 9.38 31.87
N ALA A 900 5.95 9.15 30.84
CA ALA A 900 7.35 9.57 30.74
C ALA A 900 7.65 10.06 29.32
N TYR A 901 8.65 10.91 29.14
CA TYR A 901 8.92 11.55 27.84
C TYR A 901 10.39 11.43 27.42
N ILE A 902 10.64 11.18 26.13
CA ILE A 902 11.97 11.26 25.51
C ILE A 902 11.90 12.19 24.30
N LEU A 903 12.70 13.25 24.31
CA LEU A 903 12.78 14.24 23.26
C LEU A 903 14.16 14.16 22.62
N ILE A 904 14.23 13.86 21.32
CA ILE A 904 15.49 13.76 20.58
C ILE A 904 15.55 14.92 19.60
N SER A 905 16.57 15.77 19.73
CA SER A 905 16.76 17.01 18.95
C SER A 905 15.49 17.89 18.88
N PRO A 906 14.90 18.31 20.01
CA PRO A 906 13.66 19.09 20.01
C PRO A 906 13.83 20.46 19.36
N LEU A 907 12.93 20.81 18.44
CA LEU A 907 12.89 22.13 17.83
C LEU A 907 12.36 23.18 18.82
N GLN A 908 13.15 24.21 19.16
CA GLN A 908 12.81 25.27 20.13
C GLN A 908 12.99 26.69 19.54
N GLY A 909 12.08 27.62 19.86
CA GLY A 909 12.21 29.06 19.52
C GLY A 909 11.54 29.48 18.20
N LEU A 910 11.99 30.57 17.55
CA LEU A 910 11.34 31.17 16.37
C LEU A 910 10.96 30.19 15.24
N VAL A 911 11.65 29.06 15.10
CA VAL A 911 11.31 27.98 14.14
C VAL A 911 9.98 27.32 14.48
N THR A 912 9.60 27.21 15.75
CA THR A 912 8.25 26.76 16.15
C THR A 912 7.18 27.79 15.74
N HIS A 913 7.47 29.09 15.82
CA HIS A 913 6.55 30.18 15.43
C HIS A 913 6.48 30.41 13.92
N LEU A 914 7.57 30.19 13.19
CA LEU A 914 7.63 30.32 11.72
C LEU A 914 7.05 29.08 11.03
N ALA A 915 7.20 27.90 11.64
CA ALA A 915 6.49 26.69 11.22
C ALA A 915 4.98 26.78 11.50
N THR A 916 4.55 27.39 12.62
CA THR A 916 3.13 27.48 13.03
C THR A 916 2.41 28.81 12.72
N MET A 917 3.08 29.81 12.15
CA MET A 917 2.55 31.13 11.75
C MET A 917 1.54 31.76 12.74
N SER A 918 1.90 31.87 14.02
CA SER A 918 1.14 32.70 14.99
C SER A 918 1.59 34.17 14.86
N LEU A 919 0.71 35.03 14.31
CA LEU A 919 0.97 36.46 14.08
C LEU A 919 0.71 37.30 15.34
N LEU A 920 1.79 37.92 15.85
CA LEU A 920 1.90 39.05 16.80
C LEU A 920 1.50 38.83 18.30
N PRO A 921 2.29 39.39 19.25
CA PRO A 921 1.90 39.49 20.65
C PRO A 921 1.01 40.72 20.86
N SER A 922 -0.27 40.52 21.17
CA SER A 922 -1.12 41.62 21.63
C SER A 922 -0.77 41.96 23.07
N ARG A 923 -0.20 43.15 23.27
CA ARG A 923 0.10 43.74 24.56
C ARG A 923 -1.21 44.32 25.12
N ASN A 924 -1.54 43.96 26.36
CA ASN A 924 -2.69 44.34 27.19
C ASN A 924 -3.91 43.41 27.15
N HIS A 925 -3.97 42.48 28.12
CA HIS A 925 -4.99 42.50 29.16
C HIS A 925 -4.60 41.54 30.29
N HIS A 926 -4.56 42.04 31.52
CA HIS A 926 -4.58 41.23 32.73
C HIS A 926 -5.97 40.59 32.79
N ASP A 927 -6.07 39.29 32.51
CA ASP A 927 -7.14 38.48 33.06
C ASP A 927 -6.70 37.01 33.19
N SER A 928 -6.88 36.48 34.38
CA SER A 928 -6.41 35.17 34.83
C SER A 928 -7.21 34.03 34.18
N SER A 929 -6.71 33.52 33.05
CA SER A 929 -7.06 32.20 32.51
C SER A 929 -5.77 31.51 32.06
N GLU A 930 -5.46 30.35 32.66
CA GLU A 930 -4.27 29.55 32.32
C GLU A 930 -4.30 29.15 30.84
N GLN A 931 -3.29 29.55 30.06
CA GLN A 931 -3.21 29.22 28.64
C GLN A 931 -2.80 27.74 28.43
N PRO A 932 -3.31 27.04 27.41
CA PRO A 932 -2.99 25.61 27.14
C PRO A 932 -1.50 25.31 26.92
N HIS A 933 -0.71 26.31 26.52
CA HIS A 933 0.72 26.17 26.28
C HIS A 933 1.53 25.96 27.56
N ASP A 934 1.14 26.60 28.67
CA ASP A 934 1.86 26.49 29.95
C ASP A 934 1.68 25.10 30.57
N ALA A 935 0.50 24.49 30.42
CA ALA A 935 0.22 23.14 30.91
C ALA A 935 1.00 22.05 30.13
N ALA A 936 1.20 22.23 28.82
CA ALA A 936 1.94 21.30 27.96
C ALA A 936 3.45 21.31 28.24
N GLU A 937 4.02 22.46 28.65
CA GLU A 937 5.42 22.53 29.05
C GLU A 937 5.61 22.08 30.52
N ALA A 938 4.69 22.45 31.41
CA ALA A 938 4.72 22.06 32.82
C ALA A 938 4.68 20.53 33.03
N LYS A 939 3.97 19.77 32.18
CA LYS A 939 3.95 18.29 32.27
C LYS A 939 5.33 17.66 32.05
N LEU A 940 6.24 18.31 31.32
CA LEU A 940 7.59 17.80 31.07
C LEU A 940 8.47 17.92 32.32
N ALA A 941 8.28 18.97 33.12
CA ALA A 941 8.97 19.14 34.39
C ALA A 941 8.41 18.23 35.51
N ARG A 942 7.09 18.00 35.51
CA ARG A 942 6.41 17.18 36.53
C ARG A 942 6.66 15.66 36.37
N ASN A 943 6.88 15.20 35.14
CA ASN A 943 7.09 13.79 34.82
C ASN A 943 8.55 13.50 34.45
N PRO A 944 9.04 12.25 34.58
CA PRO A 944 10.36 11.89 34.10
C PRO A 944 10.49 12.18 32.60
N THR A 945 11.38 13.12 32.27
CA THR A 945 11.59 13.57 30.89
C THR A 945 13.08 13.65 30.61
N LEU A 946 13.49 13.09 29.48
CA LEU A 946 14.86 13.19 28.96
C LEU A 946 14.82 13.96 27.64
N ALA A 947 15.57 15.05 27.55
CA ALA A 947 15.84 15.75 26.29
C ALA A 947 17.30 15.50 25.87
N VAL A 948 17.52 14.86 24.73
CA VAL A 948 18.84 14.59 24.16
C VAL A 948 19.04 15.52 22.97
N TYR A 949 20.13 16.29 22.96
CA TYR A 949 20.43 17.23 21.89
C TYR A 949 21.94 17.35 21.68
N GLY A 950 22.33 17.76 20.47
CA GLY A 950 23.73 17.98 20.12
C GLY A 950 24.19 19.42 20.29
N ASP A 951 25.48 19.60 20.52
CA ASP A 951 26.12 20.93 20.58
C ASP A 951 26.31 21.60 19.20
N SER A 952 26.22 20.79 18.14
CA SER A 952 26.47 21.16 16.75
C SER A 952 25.19 21.09 15.90
N ASP A 953 24.01 21.24 16.53
CA ASP A 953 22.70 21.25 15.85
C ASP A 953 22.56 22.49 14.93
N VAL A 954 22.37 22.22 13.63
CA VAL A 954 22.26 23.25 12.58
C VAL A 954 20.90 23.95 12.58
N PHE A 955 19.85 23.33 13.12
CA PHE A 955 18.48 23.84 13.10
C PHE A 955 18.13 24.67 14.33
N VAL A 956 18.69 24.32 15.50
CA VAL A 956 18.43 25.04 16.76
C VAL A 956 19.75 25.46 17.40
N PRO A 957 19.98 26.77 17.60
CA PRO A 957 21.18 27.24 18.30
C PRO A 957 21.28 26.62 19.70
N VAL A 958 22.38 25.93 19.99
CA VAL A 958 22.62 25.22 21.27
C VAL A 958 22.39 26.10 22.49
N GLY A 959 22.72 27.39 22.42
CA GLY A 959 22.48 28.34 23.50
C GLY A 959 20.99 28.47 23.90
N LYS A 960 20.08 28.34 22.94
CA LYS A 960 18.62 28.33 23.22
C LYS A 960 18.17 27.02 23.85
N LEU A 961 18.72 25.89 23.41
CA LEU A 961 18.43 24.58 24.02
C LEU A 961 18.93 24.51 25.46
N ARG A 962 20.16 24.97 25.72
CA ARG A 962 20.71 25.08 27.08
C ARG A 962 19.85 25.97 27.98
N ALA A 963 19.42 27.13 27.48
CA ALA A 963 18.54 28.04 28.23
C ALA A 963 17.16 27.42 28.52
N TRP A 964 16.59 26.71 27.53
CA TRP A 964 15.32 26.00 27.69
C TRP A 964 15.41 24.86 28.71
N VAL A 965 16.45 24.03 28.62
CA VAL A 965 16.75 22.96 29.57
C VAL A 965 16.97 23.52 30.97
N ALA A 966 17.77 24.57 31.11
CA ALA A 966 18.02 25.21 32.40
C ALA A 966 16.73 25.74 33.03
N ARG A 967 15.81 26.32 32.23
CA ARG A 967 14.49 26.78 32.71
C ARG A 967 13.64 25.63 33.25
N LEU A 968 13.57 24.51 32.52
CA LEU A 968 12.74 23.36 32.94
C LEU A 968 13.35 22.55 34.08
N THR A 969 14.68 22.56 34.22
CA THR A 969 15.37 21.96 35.36
C THR A 969 15.27 22.83 36.61
N ALA A 970 15.25 24.18 36.48
CA ALA A 970 15.16 25.11 37.61
C ALA A 970 13.76 25.21 38.26
N GLY A 971 12.68 24.88 37.53
CA GLY A 971 11.31 24.82 38.04
C GLY A 971 10.58 26.18 38.08
N GLN A 972 9.28 26.18 37.77
CA GLN A 972 8.38 27.32 38.00
C GLN A 972 7.60 27.09 39.31
N GLY A 973 8.05 27.74 40.40
CA GLY A 973 7.26 28.05 41.60
C GLY A 973 7.00 26.93 42.63
N GLY A 974 7.52 27.11 43.86
CA GLY A 974 7.05 26.47 45.10
C GLY A 974 7.95 25.35 45.66
N GLU A 975 8.37 25.51 46.91
CA GLU A 975 9.44 24.80 47.64
C GLU A 975 9.34 23.26 47.83
N ASP A 976 8.36 22.54 47.26
CA ASP A 976 8.14 21.11 47.60
C ASP A 976 8.06 20.12 46.41
N SER A 977 8.50 20.47 45.19
CA SER A 977 8.52 19.52 44.06
C SER A 977 9.67 19.76 43.08
N GLY A 978 10.80 19.07 43.28
CA GLY A 978 11.93 19.11 42.34
C GLY A 978 11.55 18.61 40.94
N SER A 979 12.01 19.32 39.90
CA SER A 979 11.80 18.96 38.50
C SER A 979 12.41 17.60 38.16
N ARG A 980 11.65 16.76 37.44
CA ARG A 980 12.10 15.44 36.94
C ARG A 980 12.64 15.50 35.51
N PHE A 981 12.82 16.71 34.96
CA PHE A 981 13.35 16.97 33.63
C PHE A 981 14.89 16.93 33.62
N ARG A 982 15.47 16.20 32.67
CA ARG A 982 16.93 16.15 32.43
C ARG A 982 17.24 16.43 30.98
N GLY A 983 18.12 17.40 30.73
CA GLY A 983 18.77 17.57 29.44
C GLY A 983 20.10 16.83 29.40
N HIS A 984 20.40 16.17 28.28
CA HIS A 984 21.68 15.54 28.02
C HIS A 984 22.21 16.07 26.68
N GLU A 985 23.32 16.77 26.76
CA GLU A 985 24.01 17.34 25.61
C GLU A 985 25.09 16.36 25.16
N VAL A 986 25.08 15.99 23.89
CA VAL A 986 26.09 15.11 23.28
C VAL A 986 27.05 15.98 22.46
N ALA A 987 28.34 15.88 22.78
CA ALA A 987 29.38 16.67 22.12
C ALA A 987 29.55 16.20 20.67
N THR A 988 29.80 17.13 19.74
CA THR A 988 29.94 16.90 18.29
C THR A 988 28.70 16.39 17.56
N ALA A 989 27.57 16.21 18.26
CA ALA A 989 26.35 15.71 17.66
C ALA A 989 25.62 16.79 16.85
N GLY A 990 25.24 16.45 15.62
CA GLY A 990 24.36 17.25 14.78
C GLY A 990 22.89 16.85 14.95
N HIS A 991 22.01 17.50 14.19
CA HIS A 991 20.56 17.26 14.28
C HIS A 991 20.14 15.85 13.82
N PHE A 992 20.90 15.27 12.88
CA PHE A 992 20.65 13.97 12.26
C PHE A 992 21.38 12.80 12.90
N TRP A 993 22.19 13.04 13.94
CA TRP A 993 22.94 11.98 14.65
C TRP A 993 23.82 11.12 13.72
N ALA A 994 24.34 11.71 12.64
CA ALA A 994 25.13 11.03 11.61
C ALA A 994 26.65 11.00 11.93
N GLU A 995 27.07 11.76 12.94
CA GLU A 995 28.46 11.86 13.36
C GLU A 995 28.94 10.58 14.07
N GLU A 996 30.23 10.29 13.96
CA GLU A 996 30.81 9.03 14.44
C GLU A 996 30.71 8.90 15.96
N GLY A 997 30.22 7.76 16.46
CA GLY A 997 30.09 7.45 17.89
C GLY A 997 28.90 8.10 18.61
N VAL A 998 28.35 9.19 18.06
CA VAL A 998 27.26 9.99 18.63
C VAL A 998 25.94 9.21 18.75
N LEU A 999 25.59 8.41 17.74
CA LEU A 999 24.40 7.56 17.76
C LEU A 999 24.47 6.48 18.85
N GLY A 1000 25.67 5.92 19.08
CA GLY A 1000 25.91 4.94 20.14
C GLY A 1000 25.74 5.54 21.54
N GLU A 1001 26.25 6.76 21.74
CA GLU A 1001 26.05 7.52 22.98
C GLU A 1001 24.56 7.82 23.22
N MET A 1002 23.85 8.33 22.21
CA MET A 1002 22.41 8.57 22.28
C MET A 1002 21.63 7.29 22.62
N LYS A 1003 21.92 6.16 21.95
CA LYS A 1003 21.35 4.84 22.25
C LYS A 1003 21.56 4.44 23.71
N GLY A 1004 22.78 4.62 24.22
CA GLY A 1004 23.14 4.33 25.60
C GLY A 1004 22.37 5.18 26.62
N VAL A 1005 22.25 6.48 26.35
CA VAL A 1005 21.54 7.45 27.20
C VAL A 1005 20.04 7.16 27.22
N VAL A 1006 19.43 6.93 26.06
CA VAL A 1006 18.01 6.56 25.89
C VAL A 1006 17.72 5.24 26.60
N GLY A 1007 18.53 4.21 26.36
CA GLY A 1007 18.36 2.90 27.00
C GLY A 1007 18.54 2.97 28.52
N GLY A 1008 19.55 3.72 29.00
CA GLY A 1008 19.79 3.93 30.43
C GLY A 1008 18.66 4.68 31.12
N PHE A 1009 18.09 5.70 30.48
CA PHE A 1009 16.92 6.41 31.00
C PHE A 1009 15.68 5.52 31.01
N ALA A 1010 15.37 4.82 29.93
CA ALA A 1010 14.25 3.90 29.86
C ALA A 1010 14.32 2.83 30.97
N GLY A 1011 15.51 2.26 31.22
CA GLY A 1011 15.73 1.35 32.35
C GLY A 1011 15.43 1.98 33.70
N ARG A 1012 15.99 3.17 34.00
CA ARG A 1012 15.73 3.88 35.26
C ARG A 1012 14.25 4.18 35.49
N VAL A 1013 13.51 4.52 34.43
CA VAL A 1013 12.07 4.81 34.53
C VAL A 1013 11.26 3.56 34.89
N LEU A 1014 11.71 2.36 34.48
CA LEU A 1014 11.12 1.08 34.89
C LEU A 1014 11.46 0.72 36.34
N ASP A 1015 12.72 0.95 36.75
CA ASP A 1015 13.22 0.60 38.08
C ASP A 1015 12.71 1.56 39.19
N GLY A 1016 12.28 2.77 38.81
CA GLY A 1016 11.61 3.77 39.65
C GLY A 1016 12.54 4.84 40.20
#